data_AF-A0A7K0N6D6-F1
#
_entry.id   AF-A0A7K0N6D6-F1
#
_cell.length_a   1.000
_cell.length_b   1.000
_cell.length_c   1.000
_cell.angle_alpha   90.00
_cell.angle_beta   90.00
_cell.angle_gamma   90.00
#
_symmetry.space_group_name_H-M   'P 1'
#
loop_
_entity.id
_entity.type
_entity.pdbx_description
1 polymer ?
#
loop_
_entity_poly.entity_id
_entity_poly.type
_entity_poly.pdbx_seq_one_letter_code
_entity_poly.pdbx_strand_id
1 'polypeptide(L)'
;QPNLLTRGSTDQAVITGTTAAMAYGVISAGSATISAIASRFSKSESPSTTSRLLVAGTVSVVAAGAAAALAWREHESAQRAVGRLLAQTAVTTAVASAASDLTPGAYGNRDRGASVAAAALVGLGSWASTQPWKSEPGSLSDDAFDGGAAHRGIKFWEDDVREVSPPKAIAIGAAVGLLTYGLAKTESALTSATSRAATYLLGGEAHDHRMLGRMTSAGITLGVGWFAVAKASTMLSKGGGSLDAALTTPPSTPEVTGSPASGLDWTKQTREGARWLSMALSPDSIDAVMGVTGAKQPIRVYASLDIAQSDQERANVLLAEIDRTKALERKTFALFSPTGSGYVNYVATETFEFLTHGDCASAAIQYSVLPSALSLTRVPTGSAQTSMVIAGIVQRLLAMPKAKRPKFFLFGESLGSQVSEEIFRGTGLFGLEGSGFDAALWIGTPAATIWRRQIWGDRTITEAPTVGPGAAYLPRSLTDWKALPKKERTKVRYLLLQNGDDPIPKFGSQVAWRKPDWLGPNATRPIGAPKGTAWMPVTTFMMTFLDMLNALTPTPGVFAEGGHDYRLVLPEAISETWQLPATAAQMDRVNLALRQRELAWELYRQWAEAEAKPADKQAEEKAKVIANAAKYTGTSVDAAGVQRLISEGMQPTPA
;
A
#
# COMPACT_ATOMS: atom_id res chain seq x y z
N GLN A 1 10.59 -16.91 -4.74
CA GLN A 1 10.38 -15.66 -5.51
C GLN A 1 11.03 -14.52 -4.72
N PRO A 2 11.67 -13.53 -5.35
CA PRO A 2 12.54 -12.56 -4.69
C PRO A 2 11.81 -11.32 -4.10
N ASN A 3 10.70 -11.50 -3.39
CA ASN A 3 9.69 -10.45 -3.21
C ASN A 3 9.30 -10.25 -1.76
N LEU A 4 8.51 -9.23 -1.46
CA LEU A 4 7.90 -9.15 -0.13
C LEU A 4 6.83 -10.23 0.03
N LEU A 5 5.97 -10.37 -0.97
CA LEU A 5 4.90 -11.35 -1.04
C LEU A 5 5.05 -12.28 -2.24
N THR A 6 4.31 -13.38 -2.24
CA THR A 6 4.17 -14.25 -3.40
C THR A 6 3.43 -13.53 -4.53
N ARG A 7 3.77 -13.86 -5.79
CA ARG A 7 3.26 -13.20 -7.00
C ARG A 7 2.73 -14.20 -8.01
N GLY A 8 1.70 -13.77 -8.72
CA GLY A 8 1.10 -14.53 -9.80
C GLY A 8 1.85 -14.37 -11.13
N SER A 9 1.38 -15.11 -12.14
CA SER A 9 1.93 -15.05 -13.50
C SER A 9 1.80 -13.67 -14.14
N THR A 10 0.67 -13.00 -13.90
CA THR A 10 0.39 -11.65 -14.42
C THR A 10 1.37 -10.63 -13.88
N ASP A 11 1.58 -10.62 -12.56
CA ASP A 11 2.50 -9.70 -11.90
C ASP A 11 3.92 -9.83 -12.46
N GLN A 12 4.38 -11.08 -12.59
CA GLN A 12 5.72 -11.36 -13.07
C GLN A 12 5.92 -10.93 -14.53
N ALA A 13 4.88 -11.05 -15.36
CA ALA A 13 4.92 -10.60 -16.73
C ALA A 13 4.97 -9.06 -16.84
N VAL A 14 4.18 -8.35 -16.01
CA VAL A 14 4.23 -6.88 -15.93
C VAL A 14 5.63 -6.42 -15.53
N ILE A 15 6.20 -6.98 -14.46
CA ILE A 15 7.56 -6.65 -14.00
C ILE A 15 8.58 -6.88 -15.11
N THR A 16 8.58 -8.07 -15.72
CA THR A 16 9.55 -8.44 -16.75
C THR A 16 9.45 -7.51 -17.96
N GLY A 17 8.23 -7.20 -18.39
CA GLY A 17 7.97 -6.29 -19.50
C GLY A 17 8.43 -4.87 -19.22
N THR A 18 8.08 -4.30 -18.06
CA THR A 18 8.52 -2.95 -17.65
C THR A 18 10.04 -2.86 -17.51
N THR A 19 10.69 -3.89 -16.95
CA THR A 19 12.14 -3.92 -16.83
C THR A 19 12.83 -3.99 -18.19
N ALA A 20 12.35 -4.84 -19.11
CA ALA A 20 12.91 -4.93 -20.46
C ALA A 20 12.75 -3.62 -21.23
N ALA A 21 11.58 -2.97 -21.12
CA ALA A 21 11.31 -1.66 -21.72
C ALA A 21 12.30 -0.59 -21.24
N MET A 22 12.50 -0.50 -19.92
CA MET A 22 13.41 0.48 -19.33
C MET A 22 14.87 0.19 -19.70
N ALA A 23 15.29 -1.07 -19.64
CA ALA A 23 16.62 -1.49 -20.04
C ALA A 23 16.94 -1.12 -21.49
N TYR A 24 15.98 -1.36 -22.41
CA TYR A 24 16.11 -0.94 -23.81
C TYR A 24 16.36 0.56 -23.94
N GLY A 25 15.56 1.39 -23.27
CA GLY A 25 15.69 2.85 -23.33
C GLY A 25 17.06 3.33 -22.84
N VAL A 26 17.52 2.79 -21.70
CA VAL A 26 18.81 3.13 -21.10
C VAL A 26 19.98 2.72 -21.99
N ILE A 27 20.00 1.46 -22.46
CA ILE A 27 21.09 0.92 -23.29
C ILE A 27 21.15 1.66 -24.63
N SER A 28 20.00 1.88 -25.26
CA SER A 28 19.90 2.59 -26.54
C SER A 28 20.42 4.03 -26.41
N ALA A 29 20.00 4.75 -25.37
CA ALA A 29 20.45 6.12 -25.12
C ALA A 29 21.96 6.18 -24.85
N GLY A 30 22.47 5.33 -23.96
CA GLY A 30 23.89 5.38 -23.62
C GLY A 30 24.81 4.82 -24.71
N SER A 31 24.36 3.87 -25.54
CA SER A 31 25.10 3.42 -26.73
C SER A 31 25.25 4.55 -27.76
N ALA A 32 24.21 5.37 -27.94
CA ALA A 32 24.29 6.57 -28.75
C ALA A 32 25.30 7.59 -28.16
N THR A 33 25.33 7.75 -26.83
CA THR A 33 26.33 8.60 -26.15
C THR A 33 27.75 8.09 -26.35
N ILE A 34 28.00 6.78 -26.19
CA ILE A 34 29.32 6.18 -26.44
C ILE A 34 29.76 6.41 -27.89
N SER A 35 28.84 6.25 -28.84
CA SER A 35 29.11 6.50 -30.26
C SER A 35 29.42 7.97 -30.53
N ALA A 36 28.71 8.91 -29.91
CA ALA A 36 28.98 10.34 -30.04
C ALA A 36 30.30 10.77 -29.39
N ILE A 37 30.73 10.12 -28.31
CA ILE A 37 32.04 10.35 -27.71
C ILE A 37 33.13 9.76 -28.63
N ALA A 38 32.93 8.54 -29.11
CA ALA A 38 33.85 7.88 -30.03
C ALA A 38 34.05 8.67 -31.33
N SER A 39 32.98 9.24 -31.90
CA SER A 39 33.06 10.05 -33.12
C SER A 39 33.91 11.31 -32.93
N ARG A 40 33.81 11.95 -31.76
CA ARG A 40 34.64 13.10 -31.38
C ARG A 40 36.10 12.70 -31.21
N PHE A 41 36.37 11.59 -30.53
CA PHE A 41 37.74 11.09 -30.35
C PHE A 41 38.38 10.64 -31.66
N SER A 42 37.64 9.96 -32.53
CA SER A 42 38.14 9.48 -33.83
C SER A 42 38.07 10.52 -34.94
N LYS A 43 37.50 11.70 -34.68
CA LYS A 43 37.20 12.75 -35.68
C LYS A 43 36.50 12.20 -36.93
N SER A 44 35.59 11.24 -36.72
CA SER A 44 34.84 10.57 -37.80
C SER A 44 33.38 10.51 -37.39
N GLU A 45 32.47 10.88 -38.29
CA GLU A 45 31.02 10.77 -38.06
C GLU A 45 30.57 9.31 -37.85
N SER A 46 31.35 8.35 -38.39
CA SER A 46 31.16 6.92 -38.20
C SER A 46 32.39 6.32 -37.50
N PRO A 47 32.43 6.30 -36.16
CA PRO A 47 33.59 5.80 -35.42
C PRO A 47 33.80 4.30 -35.66
N SER A 48 35.06 3.87 -35.75
CA SER A 48 35.41 2.45 -35.89
C SER A 48 34.98 1.65 -34.65
N THR A 49 34.77 0.33 -34.82
CA THR A 49 34.52 -0.60 -33.70
C THR A 49 35.59 -0.47 -32.61
N THR A 50 36.86 -0.36 -33.00
CA THR A 50 37.98 -0.17 -32.07
C THR A 50 37.83 1.12 -31.25
N SER A 51 37.45 2.23 -31.88
CA SER A 51 37.23 3.51 -31.19
C SER A 51 36.06 3.43 -30.20
N ARG A 52 34.96 2.77 -30.59
CA ARG A 52 33.81 2.55 -29.70
C ARG A 52 34.17 1.66 -28.52
N LEU A 53 34.89 0.56 -28.75
CA LEU A 53 35.35 -0.34 -27.69
C LEU A 53 36.30 0.34 -26.72
N LEU A 54 37.21 1.20 -27.20
CA LEU A 54 38.12 1.97 -26.35
C LEU A 54 37.36 2.95 -25.44
N VAL A 55 36.38 3.69 -25.99
CA VAL A 55 35.52 4.56 -25.20
C VAL A 55 34.70 3.76 -24.20
N ALA A 56 34.05 2.67 -24.63
CA ALA A 56 33.26 1.81 -23.75
C ALA A 56 34.11 1.22 -22.61
N GLY A 57 35.32 0.74 -22.89
CA GLY A 57 36.25 0.24 -21.88
C GLY A 57 36.64 1.31 -20.86
N THR A 58 36.98 2.52 -21.34
CA THR A 58 37.34 3.65 -20.47
C THR A 58 36.18 4.07 -19.57
N VAL A 59 34.98 4.24 -20.16
CA VAL A 59 33.76 4.56 -19.41
C VAL A 59 33.48 3.49 -18.36
N SER A 60 33.62 2.21 -18.71
CA SER A 60 33.39 1.09 -17.78
C SER A 60 34.31 1.15 -16.57
N VAL A 61 35.62 1.36 -16.76
CA VAL A 61 36.62 1.40 -15.67
C VAL A 61 36.36 2.59 -14.74
N VAL A 62 36.18 3.79 -15.30
CA VAL A 62 35.92 5.01 -14.51
C VAL A 62 34.61 4.87 -13.73
N ALA A 63 33.56 4.41 -14.39
CA ALA A 63 32.26 4.24 -13.77
C ALA A 63 32.26 3.13 -12.71
N ALA A 64 33.00 2.04 -12.90
CA ALA A 64 33.16 0.99 -11.89
C ALA A 64 33.87 1.52 -10.64
N GLY A 65 34.94 2.30 -10.81
CA GLY A 65 35.62 2.97 -9.70
C GLY A 65 34.70 3.92 -8.93
N ALA A 66 33.91 4.72 -9.64
CA ALA A 66 32.92 5.61 -9.04
C ALA A 66 31.81 4.83 -8.29
N ALA A 67 31.30 3.74 -8.86
CA ALA A 67 30.29 2.90 -8.23
C ALA A 67 30.81 2.24 -6.93
N ALA A 68 32.09 1.82 -6.91
CA ALA A 68 32.74 1.27 -5.73
C ALA A 68 32.94 2.34 -4.63
N ALA A 69 33.42 3.54 -4.99
CA ALA A 69 33.57 4.66 -4.05
C ALA A 69 32.22 5.12 -3.46
N LEU A 70 31.14 4.98 -4.25
CA LEU A 70 29.77 5.31 -3.87
C LEU A 70 28.99 4.08 -3.35
N ALA A 71 29.68 3.04 -2.87
CA ALA A 71 29.06 1.87 -2.26
C ALA A 71 27.95 2.25 -1.27
N TRP A 72 26.89 1.44 -1.26
CA TRP A 72 25.69 1.67 -0.47
C TRP A 72 26.02 1.80 1.01
N ARG A 73 25.34 2.75 1.67
CA ARG A 73 25.35 2.96 3.12
C ARG A 73 23.91 3.17 3.57
N GLU A 74 23.59 2.67 4.74
CA GLU A 74 22.31 2.95 5.37
C GLU A 74 22.13 4.46 5.57
N HIS A 75 20.91 4.95 5.39
CA HIS A 75 20.57 6.38 5.52
C HIS A 75 21.34 7.34 4.58
N GLU A 76 21.94 6.85 3.49
CA GLU A 76 22.70 7.70 2.57
C GLU A 76 21.88 8.86 1.97
N SER A 77 22.57 9.92 1.57
CA SER A 77 21.94 11.06 0.90
C SER A 77 21.44 10.70 -0.51
N ALA A 78 20.45 11.46 -0.99
CA ALA A 78 19.95 11.32 -2.36
C ALA A 78 21.07 11.51 -3.40
N GLN A 79 21.99 12.45 -3.16
CA GLN A 79 23.13 12.74 -4.05
C GLN A 79 24.06 11.53 -4.20
N ARG A 80 24.41 10.86 -3.09
CA ARG A 80 25.25 9.66 -3.12
C ARG A 80 24.57 8.52 -3.87
N ALA A 81 23.28 8.30 -3.62
CA ALA A 81 22.50 7.27 -4.29
C ALA A 81 22.39 7.52 -5.80
N VAL A 82 22.11 8.76 -6.22
CA VAL A 82 22.06 9.16 -7.63
C VAL A 82 23.42 8.99 -8.29
N GLY A 83 24.51 9.40 -7.63
CA GLY A 83 25.86 9.20 -8.15
C GLY A 83 26.19 7.72 -8.38
N ARG A 84 25.82 6.84 -7.43
CA ARG A 84 25.98 5.38 -7.61
C ARG A 84 25.13 4.86 -8.75
N LEU A 85 23.87 5.28 -8.88
CA LEU A 85 22.98 4.86 -9.95
C LEU A 85 23.53 5.23 -11.33
N LEU A 86 24.01 6.47 -11.49
CA LEU A 86 24.61 6.94 -12.73
C LEU A 86 25.86 6.13 -13.09
N ALA A 87 26.72 5.87 -12.11
CA ALA A 87 27.91 5.04 -12.29
C ALA A 87 27.55 3.60 -12.71
N GLN A 88 26.62 2.95 -12.02
CA GLN A 88 26.15 1.60 -12.38
C GLN A 88 25.48 1.55 -13.76
N THR A 89 24.72 2.59 -14.11
CA THR A 89 24.09 2.73 -15.42
C THR A 89 25.14 2.87 -16.53
N ALA A 90 26.18 3.66 -16.30
CA ALA A 90 27.28 3.84 -17.24
C ALA A 90 28.07 2.54 -17.47
N VAL A 91 28.37 1.77 -16.41
CA VAL A 91 28.97 0.43 -16.53
C VAL A 91 28.08 -0.49 -17.38
N THR A 92 26.80 -0.58 -17.04
CA THR A 92 25.84 -1.48 -17.73
C THR A 92 25.74 -1.14 -19.21
N THR A 93 25.63 0.15 -19.52
CA THR A 93 25.55 0.63 -20.91
C THR A 93 26.84 0.33 -21.66
N ALA A 94 27.99 0.63 -21.07
CA ALA A 94 29.27 0.44 -21.73
C ALA A 94 29.56 -1.04 -22.04
N VAL A 95 29.22 -1.94 -21.10
CA VAL A 95 29.31 -3.40 -21.33
C VAL A 95 28.34 -3.83 -22.43
N ALA A 96 27.10 -3.35 -22.42
CA ALA A 96 26.11 -3.70 -23.45
C ALA A 96 26.51 -3.19 -24.84
N SER A 97 27.04 -1.98 -24.95
CA SER A 97 27.57 -1.42 -26.19
C SER A 97 28.76 -2.23 -26.71
N ALA A 98 29.72 -2.57 -25.84
CA ALA A 98 30.85 -3.39 -26.23
C ALA A 98 30.43 -4.79 -26.71
N ALA A 99 29.48 -5.43 -26.02
CA ALA A 99 28.92 -6.72 -26.45
C ALA A 99 28.22 -6.62 -27.81
N SER A 100 27.44 -5.56 -28.03
CA SER A 100 26.80 -5.29 -29.33
C SER A 100 27.81 -5.10 -30.45
N ASP A 101 28.92 -4.40 -30.19
CA ASP A 101 29.98 -4.13 -31.16
C ASP A 101 30.79 -5.37 -31.54
N LEU A 102 30.85 -6.37 -30.64
CA LEU A 102 31.57 -7.63 -30.83
C LEU A 102 30.74 -8.76 -31.45
N THR A 103 29.43 -8.57 -31.64
CA THR A 103 28.53 -9.62 -32.16
C THR A 103 28.60 -9.70 -33.70
N PRO A 104 29.09 -10.81 -34.31
CA PRO A 104 29.22 -10.95 -35.78
C PRO A 104 27.86 -11.01 -36.49
N GLY A 105 27.77 -10.48 -37.72
CA GLY A 105 26.55 -10.53 -38.54
C GLY A 105 25.54 -9.39 -38.33
N ALA A 106 25.77 -8.53 -37.35
CA ALA A 106 24.98 -7.31 -37.14
C ALA A 106 25.39 -6.18 -38.10
N TYR A 107 25.56 -6.39 -39.41
CA TYR A 107 25.93 -5.38 -40.43
C TYR A 107 24.71 -4.93 -41.28
N GLY A 108 23.96 -3.91 -40.82
CA GLY A 108 22.88 -3.21 -41.56
C GLY A 108 21.69 -2.75 -40.70
N ASN A 109 21.16 -1.54 -40.94
CA ASN A 109 20.02 -0.87 -40.25
C ASN A 109 19.92 -1.06 -38.72
N ARG A 110 20.99 -0.69 -38.03
CA ARG A 110 21.83 -1.61 -37.26
C ARG A 110 21.73 -1.51 -35.73
N ASP A 111 21.28 -0.37 -35.21
CA ASP A 111 21.23 -0.14 -33.76
C ASP A 111 20.00 -0.75 -33.10
N ARG A 112 18.91 -1.00 -33.84
CA ARG A 112 17.62 -1.39 -33.25
C ARG A 112 17.53 -2.88 -32.93
N GLY A 113 17.91 -3.76 -33.86
CA GLY A 113 17.88 -5.22 -33.64
C GLY A 113 18.84 -5.68 -32.54
N ALA A 114 20.05 -5.10 -32.53
CA ALA A 114 21.03 -5.35 -31.47
C ALA A 114 20.57 -4.78 -30.12
N SER A 115 19.95 -3.59 -30.08
CA SER A 115 19.38 -3.04 -28.85
C SER A 115 18.20 -3.85 -28.32
N VAL A 116 17.36 -4.43 -29.20
CA VAL A 116 16.27 -5.34 -28.80
C VAL A 116 16.83 -6.65 -28.23
N ALA A 117 17.83 -7.23 -28.89
CA ALA A 117 18.51 -8.42 -28.38
C ALA A 117 19.22 -8.15 -27.04
N ALA A 118 19.90 -7.01 -26.90
CA ALA A 118 20.52 -6.58 -25.66
C ALA A 118 19.48 -6.31 -24.56
N ALA A 119 18.35 -5.69 -24.88
CA ALA A 119 17.25 -5.48 -23.93
C ALA A 119 16.58 -6.78 -23.51
N ALA A 120 16.42 -7.75 -24.43
CA ALA A 120 15.96 -9.09 -24.11
C ALA A 120 16.96 -9.82 -23.20
N LEU A 121 18.26 -9.69 -23.46
CA LEU A 121 19.32 -10.22 -22.60
C LEU A 121 19.39 -9.53 -21.24
N VAL A 122 19.09 -8.23 -21.14
CA VAL A 122 18.97 -7.54 -19.85
C VAL A 122 17.66 -7.87 -19.14
N GLY A 123 16.56 -8.14 -19.87
CA GLY A 123 15.34 -8.68 -19.29
C GLY A 123 15.58 -10.09 -18.71
N LEU A 124 16.23 -10.96 -19.48
CA LEU A 124 16.65 -12.30 -19.05
C LEU A 124 17.72 -12.25 -17.95
N GLY A 125 18.65 -11.31 -18.04
CA GLY A 125 19.71 -11.07 -17.07
C GLY A 125 19.19 -10.46 -15.77
N SER A 126 18.18 -9.59 -15.85
CA SER A 126 17.41 -9.09 -14.70
C SER A 126 16.65 -10.24 -14.04
N TRP A 127 15.94 -11.04 -14.83
CA TRP A 127 15.29 -12.25 -14.31
C TRP A 127 16.31 -13.21 -13.67
N ALA A 128 17.47 -13.43 -14.28
CA ALA A 128 18.54 -14.26 -13.72
C ALA A 128 19.23 -13.62 -12.50
N SER A 129 19.37 -12.29 -12.45
CA SER A 129 19.98 -11.56 -11.34
C SER A 129 19.05 -11.46 -10.13
N THR A 130 17.74 -11.70 -10.33
CA THR A 130 16.83 -11.97 -9.21
C THR A 130 17.08 -13.31 -8.53
N GLN A 131 18.03 -14.12 -9.03
CA GLN A 131 18.44 -15.42 -8.46
C GLN A 131 17.23 -16.24 -7.99
N PRO A 132 16.20 -16.49 -8.83
CA PRO A 132 14.90 -16.97 -8.37
C PRO A 132 14.96 -18.30 -7.61
N TRP A 133 16.03 -19.07 -7.82
CA TRP A 133 16.32 -20.36 -7.20
C TRP A 133 16.96 -20.27 -5.81
N LYS A 134 17.49 -19.11 -5.42
CA LYS A 134 18.11 -18.83 -4.10
C LYS A 134 17.37 -17.75 -3.31
N SER A 135 16.40 -17.09 -3.93
CA SER A 135 15.70 -15.95 -3.34
C SER A 135 14.36 -16.35 -2.72
N GLU A 136 14.18 -15.92 -1.48
CA GLU A 136 13.05 -16.25 -0.62
C GLU A 136 12.16 -15.01 -0.44
N PRO A 137 10.82 -15.17 -0.50
CA PRO A 137 9.91 -14.10 -0.16
C PRO A 137 10.09 -13.62 1.27
N GLY A 138 9.80 -12.35 1.53
CA GLY A 138 9.78 -11.80 2.88
C GLY A 138 8.78 -12.49 3.78
N SER A 139 7.62 -12.86 3.22
CA SER A 139 6.55 -13.60 3.90
C SER A 139 6.88 -15.05 4.26
N LEU A 140 8.02 -15.59 3.81
CA LEU A 140 8.42 -16.96 4.13
C LEU A 140 8.69 -17.10 5.63
N SER A 141 8.14 -18.15 6.25
CA SER A 141 8.31 -18.41 7.68
C SER A 141 8.68 -19.86 7.95
N ASP A 142 9.50 -20.07 8.97
CA ASP A 142 9.87 -21.40 9.48
C ASP A 142 8.79 -21.97 10.44
N ASP A 143 8.02 -21.09 11.08
CA ASP A 143 7.04 -21.46 12.10
C ASP A 143 5.63 -21.65 11.51
N ALA A 144 4.81 -22.47 12.17
CA ALA A 144 3.36 -22.49 11.91
C ALA A 144 2.71 -21.33 12.68
N PHE A 145 1.80 -20.61 12.04
CA PHE A 145 1.03 -19.52 12.63
C PHE A 145 -0.40 -19.59 12.09
N ASP A 146 -1.35 -19.08 12.87
CA ASP A 146 -2.76 -19.09 12.51
C ASP A 146 -3.03 -18.18 11.29
N GLY A 147 -3.94 -18.60 10.42
CA GLY A 147 -4.29 -17.89 9.18
C GLY A 147 -3.28 -17.94 8.03
N GLY A 148 -2.12 -18.55 8.24
CA GLY A 148 -1.12 -18.74 7.19
C GLY A 148 -1.43 -19.80 6.16
N ALA A 149 -0.94 -19.60 4.94
CA ALA A 149 -1.01 -20.58 3.89
C ALA A 149 0.24 -21.46 3.82
N ALA A 150 0.02 -22.77 3.76
CA ALA A 150 1.05 -23.76 3.47
C ALA A 150 0.94 -24.20 2.01
N HIS A 151 2.07 -24.21 1.29
CA HIS A 151 2.11 -24.57 -0.11
C HIS A 151 3.37 -25.38 -0.44
N ARG A 152 3.18 -26.60 -0.96
CA ARG A 152 4.26 -27.56 -1.27
C ARG A 152 5.26 -27.79 -0.11
N GLY A 153 4.75 -27.83 1.12
CA GLY A 153 5.56 -28.03 2.33
C GLY A 153 6.27 -26.79 2.86
N ILE A 154 6.01 -25.61 2.27
CA ILE A 154 6.58 -24.31 2.66
C ILE A 154 5.46 -23.43 3.24
N LYS A 155 5.74 -22.65 4.29
CA LYS A 155 4.74 -21.80 4.98
C LYS A 155 4.98 -20.32 4.70
N PHE A 156 3.89 -19.56 4.53
CA PHE A 156 3.92 -18.13 4.22
C PHE A 156 2.96 -17.34 5.09
N TRP A 157 3.39 -16.22 5.66
CA TRP A 157 2.53 -15.32 6.46
C TRP A 157 1.25 -14.86 5.75
N GLU A 158 1.25 -14.92 4.42
CA GLU A 158 0.11 -14.66 3.55
C GLU A 158 -0.99 -15.73 3.71
N ASP A 159 -2.23 -15.30 3.54
CA ASP A 159 -3.43 -16.14 3.49
C ASP A 159 -3.64 -16.81 2.11
N ASP A 160 -3.13 -16.22 1.03
CA ASP A 160 -3.21 -16.75 -0.34
C ASP A 160 -1.83 -16.76 -1.02
N VAL A 161 -1.36 -17.97 -1.39
CA VAL A 161 -0.06 -18.17 -2.04
C VAL A 161 -0.21 -18.13 -3.56
N ARG A 162 0.47 -17.17 -4.19
CA ARG A 162 0.40 -16.95 -5.63
C ARG A 162 1.59 -17.63 -6.34
N GLU A 163 1.28 -18.39 -7.38
CA GLU A 163 2.29 -19.05 -8.21
C GLU A 163 2.45 -18.44 -9.60
N VAL A 164 3.71 -18.44 -10.07
CA VAL A 164 4.03 -18.15 -11.46
C VAL A 164 3.95 -19.44 -12.26
N SER A 165 3.09 -19.45 -13.28
CA SER A 165 3.07 -20.42 -14.36
C SER A 165 4.01 -19.90 -15.46
N PRO A 166 5.16 -20.54 -15.71
CA PRO A 166 6.11 -20.05 -16.71
C PRO A 166 5.50 -19.86 -18.11
N PRO A 167 4.66 -20.78 -18.64
CA PRO A 167 4.03 -20.57 -19.95
C PRO A 167 3.13 -19.33 -19.99
N LYS A 168 2.31 -19.11 -18.95
CA LYS A 168 1.45 -17.92 -18.86
C LYS A 168 2.28 -16.64 -18.76
N ALA A 169 3.31 -16.65 -17.93
CA ALA A 169 4.20 -15.49 -17.75
C ALA A 169 4.96 -15.15 -19.04
N ILE A 170 5.44 -16.16 -19.79
CA ILE A 170 6.09 -15.97 -21.09
C ILE A 170 5.11 -15.38 -22.10
N ALA A 171 3.89 -15.92 -22.20
CA ALA A 171 2.87 -15.43 -23.13
C ALA A 171 2.49 -13.96 -22.86
N ILE A 172 2.23 -13.62 -21.59
CA ILE A 172 1.92 -12.24 -21.20
C ILE A 172 3.15 -11.34 -21.42
N GLY A 173 4.35 -11.80 -21.07
CA GLY A 173 5.60 -11.07 -21.28
C GLY A 173 5.86 -10.74 -22.75
N ALA A 174 5.59 -11.70 -23.65
CA ALA A 174 5.67 -11.48 -25.09
C ALA A 174 4.66 -10.41 -25.57
N ALA A 175 3.42 -10.44 -25.06
CA ALA A 175 2.41 -9.43 -25.37
C ALA A 175 2.82 -8.03 -24.87
N VAL A 176 3.31 -7.92 -23.63
CA VAL A 176 3.83 -6.65 -23.09
C VAL A 176 5.04 -6.16 -23.87
N GLY A 177 5.93 -7.07 -24.30
CA GLY A 177 7.06 -6.75 -25.17
C GLY A 177 6.62 -6.18 -26.52
N LEU A 178 5.60 -6.79 -27.16
CA LEU A 178 5.01 -6.29 -28.41
C LEU A 178 4.35 -4.92 -28.24
N LEU A 179 3.61 -4.73 -27.15
CA LEU A 179 3.00 -3.44 -26.79
C LEU A 179 4.07 -2.36 -26.58
N THR A 180 5.13 -2.68 -25.83
CA THR A 180 6.27 -1.79 -25.60
C THR A 180 6.96 -1.43 -26.91
N TYR A 181 7.17 -2.42 -27.79
CA TYR A 181 7.72 -2.18 -29.11
C TYR A 181 6.82 -1.25 -29.95
N GLY A 182 5.50 -1.44 -29.89
CA GLY A 182 4.52 -0.55 -30.50
C GLY A 182 4.62 0.89 -29.95
N LEU A 183 4.69 1.05 -28.63
CA LEU A 183 4.84 2.35 -27.97
C LEU A 183 6.16 3.03 -28.34
N ALA A 184 7.27 2.30 -28.38
CA ALA A 184 8.57 2.82 -28.81
C ALA A 184 8.54 3.26 -30.29
N LYS A 185 7.81 2.55 -31.15
CA LYS A 185 7.59 2.95 -32.55
C LYS A 185 6.79 4.26 -32.61
N THR A 186 5.76 4.39 -31.79
CA THR A 186 4.96 5.61 -31.67
C THR A 186 5.80 6.78 -31.16
N GLU A 187 6.62 6.59 -30.13
CA GLU A 187 7.52 7.61 -29.60
C GLU A 187 8.58 8.04 -30.62
N SER A 188 9.16 7.09 -31.35
CA SER A 188 10.12 7.40 -32.42
C SER A 188 9.45 8.18 -33.56
N ALA A 189 8.20 7.84 -33.90
CA ALA A 189 7.42 8.58 -34.89
C ALA A 189 7.10 9.99 -34.41
N LEU A 190 6.69 10.12 -33.15
CA LEU A 190 6.37 11.40 -32.50
C LEU A 190 7.61 12.31 -32.43
N THR A 191 8.75 11.78 -31.97
CA THR A 191 10.06 12.46 -31.99
C THR A 191 10.42 12.92 -33.41
N SER A 192 10.20 12.08 -34.43
CA SER A 192 10.52 12.45 -35.81
C SER A 192 9.56 13.49 -36.38
N ALA A 193 8.31 13.52 -35.91
CA ALA A 193 7.34 14.54 -36.27
C ALA A 193 7.65 15.88 -35.58
N THR A 194 7.95 15.86 -34.28
CA THR A 194 8.29 17.06 -33.51
C THR A 194 9.61 17.67 -33.95
N SER A 195 10.64 16.88 -34.27
CA SER A 195 11.89 17.39 -34.84
C SER A 195 11.67 18.05 -36.21
N ARG A 196 10.78 17.51 -37.06
CA ARG A 196 10.42 18.12 -38.35
C ARG A 196 9.61 19.40 -38.19
N ALA A 197 8.70 19.44 -37.21
CA ALA A 197 7.98 20.66 -36.87
C ALA A 197 8.91 21.76 -36.34
N ALA A 198 9.91 21.38 -35.53
CA ALA A 198 10.94 22.30 -35.04
C ALA A 198 11.79 22.86 -36.18
N THR A 199 12.15 22.06 -37.18
CA THR A 199 12.80 22.53 -38.42
C THR A 199 11.96 23.60 -39.13
N TYR A 200 10.64 23.42 -39.24
CA TYR A 200 9.75 24.39 -39.87
C TYR A 200 9.68 25.73 -39.10
N LEU A 201 9.78 25.68 -37.76
CA LEU A 201 9.65 26.86 -36.90
C LEU A 201 10.97 27.59 -36.63
N LEU A 202 12.09 26.87 -36.53
CA LEU A 202 13.39 27.38 -36.06
C LEU A 202 14.48 27.33 -37.14
N GLY A 203 14.22 26.74 -38.30
CA GLY A 203 15.22 26.50 -39.35
C GLY A 203 16.23 25.39 -39.01
N GLY A 204 17.16 25.06 -39.92
CA GLY A 204 18.16 24.00 -39.73
C GLY A 204 17.69 22.59 -40.14
N GLU A 205 18.49 21.55 -39.91
CA GLU A 205 18.12 20.19 -40.30
C GLU A 205 17.40 19.42 -39.19
N ALA A 206 16.59 18.42 -39.55
CA ALA A 206 15.86 17.60 -38.57
C ALA A 206 16.77 16.81 -37.61
N HIS A 207 18.05 16.62 -37.98
CA HIS A 207 19.02 15.95 -37.11
C HIS A 207 19.51 16.85 -35.97
N ASP A 208 19.58 18.17 -36.18
CA ASP A 208 19.96 19.19 -35.20
C ASP A 208 18.93 19.30 -34.06
N HIS A 209 17.66 19.10 -34.39
CA HIS A 209 16.52 19.22 -33.47
C HIS A 209 16.08 17.91 -32.85
N ARG A 210 16.87 16.83 -32.95
CA ARG A 210 16.51 15.52 -32.37
C ARG A 210 16.36 15.57 -30.85
N MET A 211 17.21 16.34 -30.17
CA MET A 211 17.13 16.48 -28.71
C MET A 211 15.85 17.23 -28.31
N LEU A 212 15.54 18.34 -28.97
CA LEU A 212 14.29 19.08 -28.77
C LEU A 212 13.07 18.19 -29.06
N GLY A 213 13.08 17.47 -30.18
CA GLY A 213 12.00 16.56 -30.55
C GLY A 213 11.77 15.43 -29.55
N ARG A 214 12.84 14.86 -28.97
CA ARG A 214 12.77 13.88 -27.89
C ARG A 214 12.19 14.48 -26.62
N MET A 215 12.60 15.70 -26.23
CA MET A 215 12.06 16.39 -25.06
C MET A 215 10.56 16.68 -25.23
N THR A 216 10.14 17.16 -26.39
CA THR A 216 8.72 17.41 -26.70
C THR A 216 7.92 16.11 -26.72
N SER A 217 8.46 15.05 -27.34
CA SER A 217 7.83 13.72 -27.36
C SER A 217 7.65 13.17 -25.94
N ALA A 218 8.69 13.23 -25.11
CA ALA A 218 8.62 12.82 -23.72
C ALA A 218 7.59 13.64 -22.93
N GLY A 219 7.54 14.96 -23.14
CA GLY A 219 6.53 15.83 -22.55
C GLY A 219 5.10 15.45 -22.94
N ILE A 220 4.85 15.16 -24.22
CA ILE A 220 3.54 14.68 -24.72
C ILE A 220 3.18 13.32 -24.09
N THR A 221 4.12 12.37 -24.07
CA THR A 221 3.89 11.03 -23.48
C THR A 221 3.57 11.13 -21.99
N LEU A 222 4.30 11.95 -21.23
CA LEU A 222 4.02 12.22 -19.83
C LEU A 222 2.64 12.89 -19.66
N GLY A 223 2.29 13.86 -20.50
CA GLY A 223 0.99 14.52 -20.48
C GLY A 223 -0.19 13.57 -20.77
N VAL A 224 -0.07 12.70 -21.77
CA VAL A 224 -1.08 11.67 -22.11
C VAL A 224 -1.18 10.63 -20.99
N GLY A 225 -0.05 10.18 -20.45
CA GLY A 225 -0.03 9.25 -19.31
C GLY A 225 -0.71 9.86 -18.08
N TRP A 226 -0.40 11.11 -17.75
CA TRP A 226 -1.06 11.84 -16.66
C TRP A 226 -2.56 12.01 -16.89
N PHE A 227 -2.98 12.34 -18.11
CA PHE A 227 -4.41 12.44 -18.46
C PHE A 227 -5.13 11.10 -18.30
N ALA A 228 -4.51 9.99 -18.71
CA ALA A 228 -5.08 8.65 -18.52
C ALA A 228 -5.22 8.30 -17.03
N VAL A 229 -4.21 8.60 -16.20
CA VAL A 229 -4.27 8.43 -14.74
C VAL A 229 -5.37 9.30 -14.12
N ALA A 230 -5.47 10.57 -14.51
CA ALA A 230 -6.51 11.48 -14.02
C ALA A 230 -7.92 11.02 -14.41
N LYS A 231 -8.11 10.50 -15.63
CA LYS A 231 -9.38 9.91 -16.08
C LYS A 231 -9.72 8.63 -15.34
N ALA A 232 -8.76 7.70 -15.18
CA ALA A 232 -8.94 6.49 -14.39
C ALA A 232 -9.30 6.82 -12.94
N SER A 233 -8.59 7.78 -12.33
CA SER A 233 -8.90 8.29 -10.99
C SER A 233 -10.33 8.82 -10.89
N THR A 234 -10.79 9.59 -11.88
CA THR A 234 -12.16 10.13 -11.92
C THR A 234 -13.21 9.02 -12.07
N MET A 235 -12.94 7.98 -12.88
CA MET A 235 -13.83 6.82 -13.01
C MET A 235 -13.91 6.02 -11.70
N LEU A 236 -12.77 5.80 -11.04
CA LEU A 236 -12.71 5.09 -9.76
C LEU A 236 -13.42 5.87 -8.64
N SER A 237 -13.32 7.21 -8.61
CA SER A 237 -14.09 8.04 -7.68
C SER A 237 -15.61 7.83 -7.79
N LYS A 238 -16.13 7.70 -9.02
CA LYS A 238 -17.57 7.46 -9.24
C LYS A 238 -18.05 6.14 -8.64
N GLY A 239 -17.21 5.09 -8.66
CA GLY A 239 -17.53 3.79 -8.06
C GLY A 239 -17.35 3.76 -6.53
N GLY A 240 -16.49 4.61 -5.96
CA GLY A 240 -16.30 4.71 -4.51
C GLY A 240 -17.39 5.51 -3.79
N GLY A 241 -18.09 6.41 -4.49
CA GLY A 241 -19.16 7.24 -3.93
C GLY A 241 -20.51 6.52 -3.75
N SER A 242 -20.81 5.51 -4.58
CA SER A 242 -22.11 4.83 -4.54
C SER A 242 -22.21 3.82 -3.40
N LEU A 243 -23.33 3.84 -2.68
CA LEU A 243 -23.68 2.84 -1.67
C LEU A 243 -23.75 1.43 -2.29
N ASP A 244 -23.35 0.42 -1.51
CA ASP A 244 -23.63 -0.97 -1.87
C ASP A 244 -25.15 -1.18 -1.91
N ALA A 245 -25.62 -2.08 -2.77
CA ALA A 245 -27.05 -2.42 -2.85
C ALA A 245 -27.63 -2.82 -1.48
N ALA A 246 -26.82 -3.51 -0.67
CA ALA A 246 -27.17 -3.97 0.67
C ALA A 246 -27.37 -2.83 1.69
N LEU A 247 -26.82 -1.64 1.42
CA LEU A 247 -26.68 -0.55 2.40
C LEU A 247 -27.46 0.71 2.00
N THR A 248 -28.48 0.55 1.15
CA THR A 248 -29.36 1.65 0.74
C THR A 248 -30.32 2.08 1.84
N THR A 249 -30.58 1.21 2.82
CA THR A 249 -31.43 1.49 3.98
C THR A 249 -30.56 2.01 5.14
N PRO A 250 -30.93 3.15 5.78
CA PRO A 250 -30.17 3.68 6.91
C PRO A 250 -30.26 2.79 8.16
N PRO A 251 -29.25 2.83 9.04
CA PRO A 251 -29.34 2.25 10.38
C PRO A 251 -30.50 2.84 11.19
N SER A 252 -31.20 2.03 11.98
CA SER A 252 -32.26 2.53 12.87
C SER A 252 -31.75 2.98 14.25
N THR A 253 -30.54 2.58 14.61
CA THR A 253 -29.91 2.83 15.92
C THR A 253 -29.59 4.33 16.12
N PRO A 254 -30.18 5.00 17.14
CA PRO A 254 -29.97 6.43 17.37
C PRO A 254 -28.50 6.84 17.61
N GLU A 255 -27.68 5.94 18.16
CA GLU A 255 -26.26 6.11 18.43
C GLU A 255 -25.37 6.10 17.17
N VAL A 256 -25.94 5.78 16.01
CA VAL A 256 -25.22 5.69 14.74
C VAL A 256 -25.62 6.86 13.83
N THR A 257 -24.63 7.51 13.23
CA THR A 257 -24.86 8.58 12.25
C THR A 257 -25.69 8.08 11.06
N GLY A 258 -26.62 8.92 10.59
CA GLY A 258 -27.50 8.59 9.47
C GLY A 258 -28.77 7.84 9.87
N SER A 259 -28.93 7.52 11.16
CA SER A 259 -30.23 7.12 11.70
C SER A 259 -31.25 8.25 11.63
N PRO A 260 -32.57 7.96 11.74
CA PRO A 260 -33.59 9.00 11.77
C PRO A 260 -33.33 10.08 12.86
N ALA A 261 -32.70 9.70 13.98
CA ALA A 261 -32.34 10.61 15.06
C ALA A 261 -31.17 11.56 14.72
N SER A 262 -30.32 11.20 13.76
CA SER A 262 -29.22 12.04 13.27
C SER A 262 -29.70 13.19 12.40
N GLY A 263 -30.78 13.00 11.64
CA GLY A 263 -31.30 13.99 10.69
C GLY A 263 -30.40 14.22 9.47
N LEU A 264 -29.27 13.53 9.37
CA LEU A 264 -28.38 13.54 8.22
C LEU A 264 -28.91 12.61 7.13
N ASP A 265 -28.94 13.10 5.89
CA ASP A 265 -29.40 12.34 4.72
C ASP A 265 -28.47 11.15 4.44
N TRP A 266 -29.00 9.93 4.56
CA TRP A 266 -28.27 8.69 4.33
C TRP A 266 -27.71 8.58 2.91
N THR A 267 -28.38 9.19 1.93
CA THR A 267 -27.93 9.15 0.52
C THR A 267 -26.65 9.94 0.29
N LYS A 268 -26.24 10.78 1.23
CA LYS A 268 -24.96 11.51 1.23
C LYS A 268 -23.82 10.74 1.89
N GLN A 269 -24.09 9.54 2.41
CA GLN A 269 -23.02 8.65 2.86
C GLN A 269 -22.28 8.07 1.66
N THR A 270 -20.96 7.94 1.79
CA THR A 270 -20.16 7.21 0.79
C THR A 270 -20.11 5.73 1.15
N ARG A 271 -19.72 4.89 0.18
CA ARG A 271 -19.72 3.42 0.33
C ARG A 271 -19.05 2.93 1.60
N GLU A 272 -17.81 3.34 1.85
CA GLU A 272 -17.04 2.84 3.00
C GLU A 272 -17.55 3.39 4.34
N GLY A 273 -18.04 4.64 4.35
CA GLY A 273 -18.70 5.21 5.54
C GLY A 273 -19.97 4.47 5.90
N ALA A 274 -20.82 4.17 4.91
CA ALA A 274 -22.05 3.40 5.09
C ALA A 274 -21.77 1.96 5.56
N ARG A 275 -20.73 1.30 5.01
CA ARG A 275 -20.26 -0.01 5.50
C ARG A 275 -19.92 0.05 6.97
N TRP A 276 -19.06 1.00 7.37
CA TRP A 276 -18.60 1.11 8.75
C TRP A 276 -19.75 1.45 9.73
N LEU A 277 -20.66 2.35 9.36
CA LEU A 277 -21.82 2.69 10.19
C LEU A 277 -22.79 1.51 10.37
N SER A 278 -23.02 0.75 9.31
CA SER A 278 -23.96 -0.40 9.33
C SER A 278 -23.44 -1.58 10.13
N MET A 279 -22.12 -1.68 10.32
CA MET A 279 -21.46 -2.76 11.06
C MET A 279 -21.45 -2.55 12.59
N ALA A 280 -22.19 -1.56 13.14
CA ALA A 280 -22.25 -1.35 14.59
C ALA A 280 -22.71 -2.61 15.33
N LEU A 281 -21.98 -3.00 16.39
CA LEU A 281 -22.39 -4.14 17.21
C LEU A 281 -23.67 -3.83 17.99
N SER A 282 -24.49 -4.85 18.19
CA SER A 282 -25.61 -4.77 19.14
C SER A 282 -25.12 -5.10 20.56
N PRO A 283 -25.78 -4.57 21.61
CA PRO A 283 -25.54 -4.98 22.98
C PRO A 283 -25.60 -6.50 23.17
N ASP A 284 -26.60 -7.15 22.58
CA ASP A 284 -26.81 -8.59 22.72
C ASP A 284 -25.64 -9.40 22.13
N SER A 285 -25.09 -8.99 20.98
CA SER A 285 -23.89 -9.61 20.41
C SER A 285 -22.67 -9.42 21.32
N ILE A 286 -22.51 -8.23 21.90
CA ILE A 286 -21.39 -7.94 22.81
C ILE A 286 -21.52 -8.79 24.08
N ASP A 287 -22.70 -8.84 24.69
CA ASP A 287 -22.99 -9.65 25.88
C ASP A 287 -22.72 -11.12 25.61
N ALA A 288 -23.20 -11.65 24.48
CA ALA A 288 -22.97 -13.02 24.06
C ALA A 288 -21.47 -13.34 23.90
N VAL A 289 -20.75 -12.57 23.06
CA VAL A 289 -19.33 -12.81 22.78
C VAL A 289 -18.46 -12.60 24.03
N MET A 290 -18.72 -11.57 24.82
CA MET A 290 -17.92 -11.26 26.00
C MET A 290 -18.29 -12.11 27.21
N GLY A 291 -19.43 -12.80 27.19
CA GLY A 291 -19.94 -13.58 28.32
C GLY A 291 -20.27 -12.67 29.51
N VAL A 292 -20.84 -11.50 29.22
CA VAL A 292 -21.23 -10.48 30.21
C VAL A 292 -22.71 -10.14 30.04
N THR A 293 -23.22 -9.25 30.89
CA THR A 293 -24.59 -8.74 30.79
C THR A 293 -24.60 -7.23 30.91
N GLY A 294 -25.44 -6.57 30.13
CA GLY A 294 -25.64 -5.12 30.23
C GLY A 294 -24.62 -4.32 29.42
N ALA A 295 -24.11 -4.88 28.32
CA ALA A 295 -23.42 -4.11 27.31
C ALA A 295 -24.27 -2.91 26.87
N LYS A 296 -23.59 -1.81 26.50
CA LYS A 296 -24.25 -0.63 25.96
C LYS A 296 -24.20 -0.66 24.44
N GLN A 297 -25.13 0.04 23.79
CA GLN A 297 -25.05 0.27 22.35
C GLN A 297 -23.81 1.14 22.06
N PRO A 298 -22.83 0.68 21.25
CA PRO A 298 -21.72 1.52 20.82
C PRO A 298 -22.19 2.70 19.98
N ILE A 299 -21.48 3.82 20.08
CA ILE A 299 -21.69 5.01 19.26
C ILE A 299 -20.71 5.00 18.08
N ARG A 300 -21.21 5.18 16.86
CA ARG A 300 -20.39 5.40 15.65
C ARG A 300 -20.84 6.67 14.96
N VAL A 301 -19.97 7.68 14.93
CA VAL A 301 -20.24 8.96 14.27
C VAL A 301 -19.28 9.22 13.13
N TYR A 302 -19.81 9.59 11.97
CA TYR A 302 -19.03 9.68 10.73
C TYR A 302 -19.44 10.90 9.90
N ALA A 303 -18.46 11.69 9.47
CA ALA A 303 -18.73 12.77 8.52
C ALA A 303 -18.24 12.40 7.12
N SER A 304 -19.18 11.97 6.28
CA SER A 304 -18.95 11.61 4.88
C SER A 304 -18.52 12.79 4.01
N LEU A 305 -17.88 12.49 2.88
CA LEU A 305 -17.36 13.51 1.96
C LEU A 305 -18.47 14.40 1.36
N ASP A 306 -19.67 13.87 1.13
CA ASP A 306 -20.75 14.63 0.47
C ASP A 306 -21.73 15.29 1.46
N ILE A 307 -21.50 15.14 2.77
CA ILE A 307 -22.40 15.71 3.79
C ILE A 307 -22.30 17.24 3.88
N ALA A 308 -21.16 17.80 3.48
CA ALA A 308 -20.84 19.22 3.55
C ALA A 308 -19.92 19.64 2.39
N GLN A 309 -20.01 20.92 2.00
CA GLN A 309 -19.25 21.46 0.87
C GLN A 309 -17.81 21.85 1.26
N SER A 310 -17.60 22.28 2.50
CA SER A 310 -16.28 22.65 3.02
C SER A 310 -15.77 21.71 4.11
N ASP A 311 -14.45 21.67 4.26
CA ASP A 311 -13.76 20.86 5.27
C ASP A 311 -14.13 21.28 6.69
N GLN A 312 -14.32 22.59 6.93
CA GLN A 312 -14.72 23.13 8.23
C GLN A 312 -16.17 22.77 8.58
N GLU A 313 -17.10 22.89 7.63
CA GLU A 313 -18.50 22.47 7.84
C GLU A 313 -18.57 20.96 8.12
N ARG A 314 -17.76 20.16 7.41
CA ARG A 314 -17.69 18.71 7.64
C ARG A 314 -17.19 18.36 9.04
N ALA A 315 -16.14 19.05 9.52
CA ALA A 315 -15.67 18.92 10.89
C ALA A 315 -16.76 19.32 11.90
N ASN A 316 -17.50 20.40 11.63
CA ASN A 316 -18.61 20.85 12.48
C ASN A 316 -19.76 19.82 12.51
N VAL A 317 -20.08 19.19 11.38
CA VAL A 317 -21.08 18.09 11.32
C VAL A 317 -20.64 16.92 12.20
N LEU A 318 -19.38 16.51 12.13
CA LEU A 318 -18.87 15.43 12.99
C LEU A 318 -18.98 15.81 14.48
N LEU A 319 -18.53 17.01 14.83
CA LEU A 319 -18.58 17.51 16.20
C LEU A 319 -20.03 17.63 16.71
N ALA A 320 -20.98 18.00 15.85
CA ALA A 320 -22.40 18.02 16.20
C ALA A 320 -22.98 16.61 16.44
N GLU A 321 -22.58 15.61 15.64
CA GLU A 321 -22.95 14.21 15.88
C GLU A 321 -22.33 13.67 17.19
N ILE A 322 -21.08 14.03 17.49
CA ILE A 322 -20.41 13.72 18.76
C ILE A 322 -21.23 14.28 19.95
N ASP A 323 -21.70 15.53 19.85
CA ASP A 323 -22.51 16.15 20.89
C ASP A 323 -23.91 15.53 21.00
N ARG A 324 -24.58 15.32 19.86
CA ARG A 324 -25.92 14.73 19.78
C ARG A 324 -25.98 13.36 20.45
N THR A 325 -24.99 12.52 20.18
CA THR A 325 -24.89 11.16 20.72
C THR A 325 -24.31 11.11 22.12
N LYS A 326 -23.87 12.25 22.67
CA LYS A 326 -23.13 12.32 23.94
C LYS A 326 -21.91 11.40 23.94
N ALA A 327 -21.22 11.32 22.82
CA ALA A 327 -20.09 10.41 22.62
C ALA A 327 -19.00 10.57 23.68
N LEU A 328 -18.74 11.81 24.13
CA LEU A 328 -17.74 12.10 25.15
C LEU A 328 -18.19 11.76 26.58
N GLU A 329 -19.46 11.40 26.82
CA GLU A 329 -19.93 10.91 28.12
C GLU A 329 -19.68 9.39 28.33
N ARG A 330 -19.22 8.68 27.28
CA ARG A 330 -18.79 7.27 27.39
C ARG A 330 -17.51 7.15 28.20
N LYS A 331 -17.17 5.93 28.63
CA LYS A 331 -15.89 5.70 29.36
C LYS A 331 -14.68 5.85 28.45
N THR A 332 -14.82 5.50 27.18
CA THR A 332 -13.74 5.51 26.20
C THR A 332 -14.20 6.11 24.88
N PHE A 333 -13.38 6.95 24.26
CA PHE A 333 -13.63 7.57 22.97
C PHE A 333 -12.42 7.37 22.06
N ALA A 334 -12.64 6.96 20.81
CA ALA A 334 -11.59 6.76 19.82
C ALA A 334 -11.85 7.57 18.54
N LEU A 335 -10.85 8.32 18.11
CA LEU A 335 -10.82 8.92 16.78
C LEU A 335 -10.15 7.93 15.83
N PHE A 336 -10.89 7.45 14.84
CA PHE A 336 -10.37 6.62 13.76
C PHE A 336 -10.07 7.52 12.55
N SER A 337 -8.83 7.48 12.07
CA SER A 337 -8.44 8.17 10.85
C SER A 337 -8.70 7.26 9.64
N PRO A 338 -9.69 7.58 8.78
CA PRO A 338 -10.02 6.74 7.65
C PRO A 338 -8.92 6.79 6.58
N THR A 339 -8.86 5.76 5.73
CA THR A 339 -7.98 5.77 4.56
C THR A 339 -8.56 6.63 3.43
N GLY A 340 -7.86 6.71 2.29
CA GLY A 340 -8.26 7.56 1.16
C GLY A 340 -9.63 7.25 0.56
N SER A 341 -10.16 6.04 0.74
CA SER A 341 -11.50 5.68 0.28
C SER A 341 -12.62 6.08 1.25
N GLY A 342 -12.27 6.50 2.48
CA GLY A 342 -13.19 6.59 3.61
C GLY A 342 -13.26 5.33 4.47
N TYR A 343 -12.49 4.28 4.13
CA TYR A 343 -12.47 3.05 4.91
C TYR A 343 -11.92 3.28 6.32
N VAL A 344 -12.68 2.79 7.30
CA VAL A 344 -12.29 2.68 8.71
C VAL A 344 -12.17 1.19 9.05
N ASN A 345 -11.10 0.82 9.74
CA ASN A 345 -10.85 -0.57 10.10
C ASN A 345 -11.93 -1.09 11.06
N TYR A 346 -12.79 -1.98 10.55
CA TYR A 346 -13.88 -2.57 11.33
C TYR A 346 -13.36 -3.57 12.37
N VAL A 347 -12.25 -4.29 12.12
CA VAL A 347 -11.66 -5.22 13.10
C VAL A 347 -11.20 -4.45 14.33
N ALA A 348 -10.52 -3.32 14.13
CA ALA A 348 -10.10 -2.44 15.21
C ALA A 348 -11.29 -1.82 15.95
N THR A 349 -12.31 -1.37 15.21
CA THR A 349 -13.51 -0.76 15.79
C THR A 349 -14.32 -1.77 16.62
N GLU A 350 -14.60 -2.95 16.07
CA GLU A 350 -15.38 -3.98 16.75
C GLU A 350 -14.62 -4.60 17.93
N THR A 351 -13.29 -4.75 17.81
CA THR A 351 -12.43 -5.09 18.96
C THR A 351 -12.64 -4.08 20.09
N PHE A 352 -12.57 -2.78 19.77
CA PHE A 352 -12.75 -1.72 20.77
C PHE A 352 -14.14 -1.79 21.42
N GLU A 353 -15.18 -2.07 20.64
CA GLU A 353 -16.55 -2.24 21.14
C GLU A 353 -16.68 -3.46 22.05
N PHE A 354 -16.12 -4.61 21.67
CA PHE A 354 -16.10 -5.81 22.52
C PHE A 354 -15.35 -5.56 23.83
N LEU A 355 -14.11 -5.06 23.76
CA LEU A 355 -13.25 -4.88 24.94
C LEU A 355 -13.75 -3.80 25.92
N THR A 356 -14.64 -2.91 25.46
CA THR A 356 -15.27 -1.88 26.30
C THR A 356 -16.69 -2.22 26.72
N HIS A 357 -17.18 -3.41 26.35
CA HIS A 357 -18.57 -3.84 26.51
C HIS A 357 -19.57 -2.82 25.95
N GLY A 358 -19.19 -2.17 24.85
CA GLY A 358 -19.96 -1.14 24.15
C GLY A 358 -20.09 0.20 24.88
N ASP A 359 -19.40 0.40 26.02
CA ASP A 359 -19.31 1.70 26.70
C ASP A 359 -18.29 2.64 26.03
N CYS A 360 -18.39 2.76 24.70
CA CYS A 360 -17.47 3.48 23.86
C CYS A 360 -18.16 4.31 22.78
N ALA A 361 -17.39 5.25 22.22
CA ALA A 361 -17.76 5.98 21.04
C ALA A 361 -16.58 6.07 20.05
N SER A 362 -16.87 5.87 18.78
CA SER A 362 -15.92 5.92 17.68
C SER A 362 -16.30 7.04 16.71
N ALA A 363 -15.35 7.88 16.34
CA ALA A 363 -15.56 8.98 15.40
C ALA A 363 -14.60 8.91 14.21
N ALA A 364 -15.05 9.30 13.02
CA ALA A 364 -14.18 9.43 11.84
C ALA A 364 -14.65 10.53 10.89
N ILE A 365 -13.70 11.17 10.19
CA ILE A 365 -13.96 12.22 9.20
C ILE A 365 -13.35 11.89 7.85
N GLN A 366 -14.18 11.84 6.81
CA GLN A 366 -13.73 11.54 5.45
C GLN A 366 -13.08 12.76 4.78
N TYR A 367 -12.02 12.53 4.00
CA TYR A 367 -11.34 13.56 3.20
C TYR A 367 -11.21 13.19 1.71
N SER A 368 -11.52 11.95 1.33
CA SER A 368 -11.44 11.45 -0.04
C SER A 368 -12.32 10.19 -0.24
N VAL A 369 -12.59 9.85 -1.50
CA VAL A 369 -13.23 8.60 -1.98
C VAL A 369 -12.33 7.82 -2.94
N LEU A 370 -11.06 8.22 -3.07
CA LEU A 370 -10.11 7.63 -4.00
C LEU A 370 -9.35 6.48 -3.36
N PRO A 371 -9.06 5.38 -4.08
CA PRO A 371 -8.16 4.34 -3.60
C PRO A 371 -6.86 4.93 -3.05
N SER A 372 -6.33 4.38 -1.96
CA SER A 372 -5.23 4.98 -1.17
C SER A 372 -4.01 5.40 -2.01
N ALA A 373 -3.61 4.61 -3.01
CA ALA A 373 -2.50 4.94 -3.90
C ALA A 373 -2.72 6.24 -4.72
N LEU A 374 -3.97 6.62 -4.98
CA LEU A 374 -4.36 7.83 -5.70
C LEU A 374 -4.70 9.00 -4.76
N SER A 375 -4.90 8.74 -3.47
CA SER A 375 -5.22 9.74 -2.44
C SER A 375 -4.00 10.40 -1.80
N LEU A 376 -2.76 10.06 -2.19
CA LEU A 376 -1.53 10.63 -1.62
C LEU A 376 -1.50 12.18 -1.68
N THR A 377 -2.08 12.78 -2.71
CA THR A 377 -2.17 14.24 -2.87
C THR A 377 -3.18 14.90 -1.91
N ARG A 378 -4.04 14.11 -1.26
CA ARG A 378 -5.08 14.56 -0.32
C ARG A 378 -4.66 14.46 1.14
N VAL A 379 -3.48 13.91 1.44
CA VAL A 379 -2.97 13.81 2.82
C VAL A 379 -2.98 15.17 3.54
N PRO A 380 -2.52 16.30 2.96
CA PRO A 380 -2.56 17.59 3.66
C PRO A 380 -3.98 18.01 4.06
N THR A 381 -4.97 17.78 3.19
CA THR A 381 -6.40 18.04 3.48
C THR A 381 -6.90 17.16 4.62
N GLY A 382 -6.63 15.85 4.56
CA GLY A 382 -7.01 14.91 5.61
C GLY A 382 -6.40 15.27 6.97
N SER A 383 -5.12 15.65 6.99
CA SER A 383 -4.43 16.06 8.22
C SER A 383 -5.00 17.35 8.78
N ALA A 384 -5.32 18.33 7.93
CA ALA A 384 -5.98 19.57 8.36
C ALA A 384 -7.37 19.30 8.97
N GLN A 385 -8.20 18.47 8.33
CA GLN A 385 -9.50 18.04 8.85
C GLN A 385 -9.37 17.31 10.20
N THR A 386 -8.39 16.41 10.31
CA THR A 386 -8.12 15.68 11.55
C THR A 386 -7.74 16.65 12.68
N SER A 387 -6.88 17.63 12.41
CA SER A 387 -6.52 18.68 13.36
C SER A 387 -7.73 19.53 13.81
N MET A 388 -8.62 19.90 12.89
CA MET A 388 -9.86 20.63 13.23
C MET A 388 -10.75 19.83 14.19
N VAL A 389 -10.93 18.54 13.91
CA VAL A 389 -11.74 17.64 14.75
C VAL A 389 -11.11 17.43 16.12
N ILE A 390 -9.79 17.17 16.18
CA ILE A 390 -9.07 17.02 17.46
C ILE A 390 -9.19 18.30 18.29
N ALA A 391 -9.00 19.48 17.69
CA ALA A 391 -9.15 20.75 18.40
C ALA A 391 -10.57 20.90 19.00
N GLY A 392 -11.61 20.58 18.22
CA GLY A 392 -13.00 20.61 18.69
C GLY A 392 -13.32 19.59 19.79
N ILE A 393 -12.71 18.40 19.75
CA ILE A 393 -12.84 17.38 20.81
C ILE A 393 -12.10 17.85 22.07
N VAL A 394 -10.85 18.30 21.96
CA VAL A 394 -10.06 18.79 23.09
C VAL A 394 -10.75 19.96 23.77
N GLN A 395 -11.35 20.89 23.02
CA GLN A 395 -12.15 21.97 23.60
C GLN A 395 -13.29 21.44 24.48
N ARG A 396 -14.04 20.43 24.02
CA ARG A 396 -15.13 19.79 24.78
C ARG A 396 -14.60 19.07 26.01
N LEU A 397 -13.51 18.31 25.87
CA LEU A 397 -12.86 17.62 26.99
C LEU A 397 -12.40 18.61 28.05
N LEU A 398 -11.82 19.75 27.66
CA LEU A 398 -11.39 20.79 28.60
C LEU A 398 -12.55 21.44 29.35
N ALA A 399 -13.72 21.55 28.72
CA ALA A 399 -14.95 22.02 29.36
C ALA A 399 -15.56 21.00 30.35
N MET A 400 -15.17 19.72 30.27
CA MET A 400 -15.62 18.68 31.19
C MET A 400 -14.74 18.62 32.47
N PRO A 401 -15.33 18.30 33.64
CA PRO A 401 -14.56 17.95 34.83
C PRO A 401 -13.59 16.79 34.54
N LYS A 402 -12.34 16.89 34.99
CA LYS A 402 -11.28 15.89 34.70
C LYS A 402 -11.72 14.45 35.01
N ALA A 403 -12.45 14.24 36.10
CA ALA A 403 -12.92 12.91 36.53
C ALA A 403 -14.03 12.31 35.63
N LYS A 404 -14.66 13.12 34.76
CA LYS A 404 -15.71 12.69 33.83
C LYS A 404 -15.22 12.54 32.39
N ARG A 405 -13.95 12.84 32.10
CA ARG A 405 -13.41 12.75 30.74
C ARG A 405 -13.22 11.28 30.35
N PRO A 406 -13.58 10.88 29.12
CA PRO A 406 -13.29 9.55 28.61
C PRO A 406 -11.78 9.35 28.47
N LYS A 407 -11.36 8.09 28.43
CA LYS A 407 -10.07 7.76 27.81
C LYS A 407 -10.12 8.10 26.33
N PHE A 408 -9.11 8.82 25.83
CA PHE A 408 -9.09 9.30 24.46
C PHE A 408 -8.03 8.57 23.62
N PHE A 409 -8.47 7.85 22.60
CA PHE A 409 -7.61 7.05 21.72
C PHE A 409 -7.56 7.57 20.29
N LEU A 410 -6.47 7.26 19.59
CA LEU A 410 -6.30 7.49 18.16
C LEU A 410 -5.94 6.18 17.45
N PHE A 411 -6.60 5.91 16.33
CA PHE A 411 -6.27 4.79 15.46
C PHE A 411 -6.06 5.27 14.02
N GLY A 412 -5.06 4.71 13.34
CA GLY A 412 -4.88 4.90 11.90
C GLY A 412 -4.29 3.68 11.22
N GLU A 413 -4.80 3.35 10.05
CA GLU A 413 -4.27 2.29 9.19
C GLU A 413 -3.82 2.89 7.86
N SER A 414 -2.69 2.42 7.33
CA SER A 414 -2.25 2.75 5.97
C SER A 414 -2.22 4.27 5.74
N LEU A 415 -2.94 4.77 4.73
CA LEU A 415 -3.04 6.21 4.49
C LEU A 415 -3.71 6.99 5.64
N GLY A 416 -4.64 6.39 6.39
CA GLY A 416 -5.21 6.99 7.60
C GLY A 416 -4.17 7.12 8.72
N SER A 417 -3.23 6.17 8.79
CA SER A 417 -2.05 6.30 9.65
C SER A 417 -1.23 7.53 9.28
N GLN A 418 -0.88 7.67 7.99
CA GLN A 418 -0.15 8.84 7.52
C GLN A 418 -0.90 10.15 7.81
N VAL A 419 -2.20 10.21 7.53
CA VAL A 419 -3.02 11.41 7.73
C VAL A 419 -3.01 11.87 9.20
N SER A 420 -3.20 10.94 10.13
CA SER A 420 -3.23 11.24 11.56
C SER A 420 -1.85 11.48 12.16
N GLU A 421 -0.79 10.89 11.62
CA GLU A 421 0.59 11.13 12.04
C GLU A 421 1.12 12.50 11.57
N GLU A 422 0.75 12.93 10.35
CA GLU A 422 1.25 14.18 9.76
C GLU A 422 0.78 15.44 10.49
N ILE A 423 -0.22 15.36 11.37
CA ILE A 423 -0.61 16.49 12.25
C ILE A 423 0.53 16.87 13.21
N PHE A 424 1.45 15.94 13.50
CA PHE A 424 2.56 16.15 14.42
C PHE A 424 3.86 16.54 13.71
N ARG A 425 3.83 16.71 12.38
CA ARG A 425 5.01 17.04 11.58
C ARG A 425 5.78 18.24 12.16
N GLY A 426 7.08 18.06 12.38
CA GLY A 426 7.95 19.10 12.92
C GLY A 426 7.85 19.34 14.43
N THR A 427 6.96 18.65 15.14
CA THR A 427 6.81 18.77 16.61
C THR A 427 7.53 17.67 17.38
N GLY A 428 8.08 16.67 16.68
CA GLY A 428 8.66 15.48 17.32
C GLY A 428 7.61 14.75 18.16
N LEU A 429 8.01 14.23 19.32
CA LEU A 429 7.09 13.56 20.25
C LEU A 429 6.30 14.56 21.12
N PHE A 430 6.71 15.82 21.22
CA PHE A 430 6.04 16.83 22.05
C PHE A 430 4.60 17.10 21.60
N GLY A 431 4.34 17.15 20.28
CA GLY A 431 2.99 17.33 19.77
C GLY A 431 2.08 16.16 20.13
N LEU A 432 2.63 14.94 20.15
CA LEU A 432 1.91 13.74 20.54
C LEU A 432 1.61 13.73 22.05
N GLU A 433 2.57 14.07 22.90
CA GLU A 433 2.37 14.16 24.35
C GLU A 433 1.35 15.26 24.72
N GLY A 434 1.33 16.37 23.97
CA GLY A 434 0.41 17.50 24.18
C GLY A 434 -0.99 17.31 23.59
N SER A 435 -1.23 16.25 22.82
CA SER A 435 -2.48 16.00 22.10
C SER A 435 -3.68 15.62 22.99
N GLY A 436 -3.41 15.17 24.22
CA GLY A 436 -4.43 14.64 25.13
C GLY A 436 -4.81 13.18 24.87
N PHE A 437 -4.20 12.48 23.90
CA PHE A 437 -4.41 11.05 23.70
C PHE A 437 -3.83 10.24 24.87
N ASP A 438 -4.63 9.33 25.43
CA ASP A 438 -4.20 8.31 26.37
C ASP A 438 -3.32 7.26 25.69
N ALA A 439 -3.68 6.84 24.47
CA ALA A 439 -2.88 5.94 23.63
C ALA A 439 -3.21 6.12 22.13
N ALA A 440 -2.29 5.72 21.25
CA ALA A 440 -2.51 5.67 19.82
C ALA A 440 -1.92 4.39 19.21
N LEU A 441 -2.62 3.85 18.21
CA LEU A 441 -2.18 2.70 17.43
C LEU A 441 -2.22 3.03 15.94
N TRP A 442 -1.08 2.83 15.29
CA TRP A 442 -0.87 3.02 13.87
C TRP A 442 -0.39 1.73 13.26
N ILE A 443 -1.03 1.29 12.17
CA ILE A 443 -0.66 0.06 11.47
C ILE A 443 -0.28 0.33 10.01
N GLY A 444 0.84 -0.26 9.58
CA GLY A 444 1.28 -0.22 8.19
C GLY A 444 1.49 1.20 7.65
N THR A 445 2.11 2.09 8.43
CA THR A 445 2.35 3.48 8.04
C THR A 445 3.15 3.58 6.73
N PRO A 446 2.65 4.30 5.70
CA PRO A 446 3.36 4.52 4.44
C PRO A 446 4.75 5.14 4.63
N ALA A 447 5.72 4.71 3.81
CA ALA A 447 7.10 5.22 3.84
C ALA A 447 7.22 6.74 3.59
N ALA A 448 6.20 7.34 2.98
CA ALA A 448 6.12 8.77 2.70
C ALA A 448 5.87 9.62 3.95
N THR A 449 5.46 9.02 5.07
CA THR A 449 5.13 9.74 6.32
C THR A 449 6.37 10.41 6.90
N ILE A 450 6.35 11.74 6.95
CA ILE A 450 7.45 12.59 7.35
C ILE A 450 7.64 12.54 8.85
N TRP A 451 6.56 12.65 9.64
CA TRP A 451 6.66 12.61 11.10
C TRP A 451 7.28 11.29 11.60
N ARG A 452 6.80 10.14 11.10
CA ARG A 452 7.41 8.82 11.38
C ARG A 452 8.91 8.81 11.09
N ARG A 453 9.33 9.37 9.95
CA ARG A 453 10.76 9.46 9.57
C ARG A 453 11.56 10.36 10.51
N GLN A 454 10.98 11.49 10.94
CA GLN A 454 11.61 12.40 11.89
C GLN A 454 11.84 11.72 13.24
N ILE A 455 10.85 10.99 13.76
CA ILE A 455 11.00 10.28 15.03
C ILE A 455 11.84 9.01 14.90
N TRP A 456 11.90 8.37 13.72
CA TRP A 456 12.80 7.25 13.42
C TRP A 456 14.27 7.70 13.45
N GLY A 457 14.58 8.84 12.84
CA GLY A 457 15.94 9.40 12.77
C GLY A 457 16.90 8.50 12.00
N ASP A 458 18.10 8.31 12.54
CA ASP A 458 19.18 7.49 11.97
C ASP A 458 19.31 6.12 12.68
N ARG A 459 18.21 5.59 13.23
CA ARG A 459 18.21 4.23 13.79
C ARG A 459 18.42 3.21 12.69
N THR A 460 19.36 2.29 12.88
CA THR A 460 19.58 1.19 11.94
C THR A 460 18.35 0.26 11.89
N ILE A 461 17.99 -0.18 10.69
CA ILE A 461 16.94 -1.16 10.44
C ILE A 461 17.38 -2.58 10.86
N THR A 462 18.66 -2.79 11.16
CA THR A 462 19.21 -4.12 11.48
C THR A 462 19.08 -4.48 12.96
N GLU A 463 18.92 -3.50 13.85
CA GLU A 463 18.75 -3.70 15.29
C GLU A 463 17.29 -3.57 15.72
N ALA A 464 16.88 -4.40 16.68
CA ALA A 464 15.53 -4.31 17.24
C ALA A 464 15.37 -3.00 18.02
N PRO A 465 14.28 -2.24 17.79
CA PRO A 465 14.06 -0.99 18.49
C PRO A 465 13.69 -1.25 19.95
N THR A 466 13.96 -0.27 20.81
CA THR A 466 13.48 -0.22 22.20
C THR A 466 12.27 0.71 22.31
N VAL A 467 11.55 0.67 23.43
CA VAL A 467 10.55 1.69 23.75
C VAL A 467 11.27 3.04 23.84
N GLY A 468 10.85 3.97 23.00
CA GLY A 468 11.41 5.30 22.87
C GLY A 468 10.85 6.28 23.92
N PRO A 469 11.25 7.56 23.83
CA PRO A 469 10.70 8.62 24.66
C PRO A 469 9.17 8.71 24.49
N GLY A 470 8.49 9.30 25.47
CA GLY A 470 7.04 9.50 25.40
C GLY A 470 6.22 8.22 25.29
N ALA A 471 6.79 7.05 25.64
CA ALA A 471 6.13 5.75 25.51
C ALA A 471 5.81 5.33 24.05
N ALA A 472 6.58 5.85 23.08
CA ALA A 472 6.44 5.48 21.67
C ALA A 472 7.26 4.22 21.32
N TYR A 473 6.67 3.29 20.59
CA TYR A 473 7.34 2.10 20.09
C TYR A 473 7.14 1.94 18.58
N LEU A 474 8.25 1.83 17.84
CA LEU A 474 8.28 1.74 16.38
C LEU A 474 8.93 0.41 15.99
N PRO A 475 8.25 -0.74 16.11
CA PRO A 475 8.79 -2.03 15.69
C PRO A 475 9.06 -2.05 14.18
N ARG A 476 10.04 -2.87 13.76
CA ARG A 476 10.31 -3.11 12.32
C ARG A 476 9.41 -4.21 11.76
N SER A 477 8.90 -5.08 12.63
CA SER A 477 8.03 -6.21 12.32
C SER A 477 7.17 -6.58 13.56
N LEU A 478 6.11 -7.37 13.38
CA LEU A 478 5.35 -7.95 14.50
C LEU A 478 6.23 -8.75 15.46
N THR A 479 7.29 -9.40 14.96
CA THR A 479 8.22 -10.16 15.78
C THR A 479 8.92 -9.29 16.82
N ASP A 480 9.28 -8.05 16.47
CA ASP A 480 9.87 -7.11 17.44
C ASP A 480 8.87 -6.79 18.57
N TRP A 481 7.59 -6.59 18.23
CA TRP A 481 6.52 -6.36 19.20
C TRP A 481 6.28 -7.58 20.12
N LYS A 482 6.12 -8.76 19.53
CA LYS A 482 5.91 -10.02 20.27
C LYS A 482 7.10 -10.36 21.18
N ALA A 483 8.32 -10.06 20.74
CA ALA A 483 9.56 -10.27 21.50
C ALA A 483 9.80 -9.23 22.60
N LEU A 484 9.10 -8.09 22.58
CA LEU A 484 9.26 -7.07 23.61
C LEU A 484 8.77 -7.62 24.97
N PRO A 485 9.58 -7.55 26.05
CA PRO A 485 9.18 -8.06 27.35
C PRO A 485 7.88 -7.42 27.85
N LYS A 486 7.00 -8.21 28.48
CA LYS A 486 5.66 -7.73 28.91
C LYS A 486 5.71 -6.45 29.75
N LYS A 487 6.71 -6.32 30.64
CA LYS A 487 6.93 -5.11 31.46
C LYS A 487 7.24 -3.86 30.63
N GLU A 488 7.92 -4.01 29.50
CA GLU A 488 8.18 -2.91 28.57
C GLU A 488 6.96 -2.65 27.68
N ARG A 489 6.25 -3.69 27.22
CA ARG A 489 5.00 -3.56 26.46
C ARG A 489 3.96 -2.72 27.21
N THR A 490 3.79 -2.93 28.52
CA THR A 490 2.85 -2.13 29.33
C THR A 490 3.19 -0.64 29.42
N LYS A 491 4.42 -0.25 29.08
CA LYS A 491 4.81 1.16 29.02
C LYS A 491 4.46 1.80 27.69
N VAL A 492 4.15 1.02 26.65
CA VAL A 492 3.86 1.55 25.31
C VAL A 492 2.48 2.18 25.31
N ARG A 493 2.44 3.45 24.89
CA ARG A 493 1.21 4.23 24.70
C ARG A 493 0.98 4.55 23.23
N TYR A 494 2.06 4.65 22.44
CA TYR A 494 2.00 5.01 21.04
C TYR A 494 2.72 3.94 20.22
N LEU A 495 1.95 3.06 19.58
CA LEU A 495 2.48 1.91 18.84
C LEU A 495 2.36 2.16 17.33
N LEU A 496 3.49 2.11 16.61
CA LEU A 496 3.54 2.18 15.15
C LEU A 496 3.89 0.79 14.59
N LEU A 497 2.90 -0.08 14.58
CA LEU A 497 3.04 -1.49 14.24
C LEU A 497 3.15 -1.69 12.72
N GLN A 498 3.95 -2.65 12.30
CA GLN A 498 4.01 -3.08 10.90
C GLN A 498 4.38 -4.55 10.80
N ASN A 499 3.91 -5.23 9.75
CA ASN A 499 4.41 -6.55 9.40
C ASN A 499 5.80 -6.42 8.77
N GLY A 500 6.65 -7.43 8.99
CA GLY A 500 8.01 -7.40 8.49
C GLY A 500 8.06 -7.40 6.97
N ASP A 501 7.09 -8.02 6.31
CA ASP A 501 6.92 -8.16 4.86
C ASP A 501 5.92 -7.16 4.27
N ASP A 502 5.36 -6.23 5.05
CA ASP A 502 4.41 -5.23 4.54
C ASP A 502 5.07 -4.34 3.46
N PRO A 503 4.53 -4.32 2.22
CA PRO A 503 5.01 -3.44 1.18
C PRO A 503 4.67 -1.96 1.39
N ILE A 504 3.64 -1.60 2.18
CA ILE A 504 3.22 -0.21 2.36
C ILE A 504 4.30 0.66 3.06
N PRO A 505 4.90 0.24 4.20
CA PRO A 505 6.03 0.95 4.82
C PRO A 505 7.32 0.92 4.00
N LYS A 506 7.39 0.09 2.95
CA LYS A 506 8.58 -0.12 2.12
C LYS A 506 8.48 0.56 0.76
N PHE A 507 7.27 0.89 0.31
CA PHE A 507 7.00 1.51 -0.97
C PHE A 507 7.22 3.02 -0.93
N GLY A 508 8.09 3.51 -1.82
CA GLY A 508 8.29 4.93 -2.02
C GLY A 508 9.00 5.20 -3.36
N SER A 509 8.78 6.39 -3.93
CA SER A 509 9.35 6.77 -5.23
C SER A 509 10.88 6.67 -5.26
N GLN A 510 11.53 6.84 -4.10
CA GLN A 510 12.97 6.66 -3.94
C GLN A 510 13.46 5.25 -4.28
N VAL A 511 12.64 4.20 -4.13
CA VAL A 511 13.04 2.82 -4.44
C VAL A 511 13.41 2.65 -5.92
N ALA A 512 12.88 3.52 -6.79
CA ALA A 512 13.19 3.49 -8.22
C ALA A 512 14.65 3.86 -8.53
N TRP A 513 15.29 4.68 -7.69
CA TRP A 513 16.63 5.24 -7.96
C TRP A 513 17.62 5.12 -6.79
N ARG A 514 17.15 4.73 -5.60
CA ARG A 514 17.96 4.49 -4.40
C ARG A 514 17.66 3.11 -3.84
N LYS A 515 18.72 2.36 -3.52
CA LYS A 515 18.64 1.11 -2.79
C LYS A 515 18.08 1.38 -1.38
N PRO A 516 16.94 0.79 -1.00
CA PRO A 516 16.33 1.05 0.29
C PRO A 516 17.04 0.30 1.41
N ASP A 517 16.90 0.81 2.64
CA ASP A 517 17.62 0.30 3.82
C ASP A 517 17.23 -1.16 4.15
N TRP A 518 15.97 -1.53 3.96
CA TRP A 518 15.46 -2.90 4.13
C TRP A 518 16.02 -3.91 3.09
N LEU A 519 16.63 -3.45 1.98
CA LEU A 519 17.39 -4.31 1.04
C LEU A 519 18.90 -4.25 1.25
N GLY A 520 19.36 -3.85 2.43
CA GLY A 520 20.76 -3.86 2.84
C GLY A 520 21.48 -5.22 2.67
N PRO A 521 22.68 -5.39 3.24
CA PRO A 521 23.43 -6.64 3.18
C PRO A 521 22.56 -7.84 3.56
N ASN A 522 22.59 -8.91 2.76
CA ASN A 522 21.64 -10.03 2.88
C ASN A 522 21.65 -10.67 4.29
N ALA A 523 22.81 -10.75 4.93
CA ALA A 523 22.99 -11.37 6.24
C ALA A 523 22.36 -10.58 7.40
N THR A 524 22.08 -9.28 7.22
CA THR A 524 21.62 -8.38 8.29
C THR A 524 20.25 -7.78 8.00
N ARG A 525 19.52 -8.31 7.00
CA ARG A 525 18.20 -7.79 6.65
C ARG A 525 17.21 -8.01 7.80
N PRO A 526 16.30 -7.04 8.06
CA PRO A 526 15.25 -7.24 9.05
C PRO A 526 14.34 -8.41 8.66
N ILE A 527 13.71 -9.00 9.66
CA ILE A 527 12.69 -10.04 9.48
C ILE A 527 11.60 -9.54 8.52
N GLY A 528 11.20 -10.38 7.57
CA GLY A 528 10.22 -10.06 6.53
C GLY A 528 10.77 -9.29 5.32
N ALA A 529 12.05 -8.92 5.29
CA ALA A 529 12.69 -8.51 4.04
C ALA A 529 13.12 -9.74 3.22
N PRO A 530 12.97 -9.72 1.88
CA PRO A 530 13.35 -10.86 1.05
C PRO A 530 14.84 -11.18 1.18
N LYS A 531 15.19 -12.46 1.14
CA LYS A 531 16.58 -12.94 1.13
C LYS A 531 17.01 -13.31 -0.29
N GLY A 532 18.30 -13.14 -0.60
CA GLY A 532 18.86 -13.46 -1.93
C GLY A 532 18.56 -12.44 -3.04
N THR A 533 17.60 -11.53 -2.82
CA THR A 533 17.24 -10.48 -3.79
C THR A 533 18.23 -9.32 -3.83
N ALA A 534 18.67 -8.92 -5.02
CA ALA A 534 19.40 -7.67 -5.25
C ALA A 534 18.44 -6.51 -5.58
N TRP A 535 18.79 -5.29 -5.16
CA TRP A 535 18.08 -4.09 -5.60
C TRP A 535 18.38 -3.82 -7.07
N MET A 536 17.33 -3.62 -7.86
CA MET A 536 17.40 -3.22 -9.26
C MET A 536 16.58 -1.94 -9.47
N PRO A 537 17.19 -0.87 -10.02
CA PRO A 537 16.49 0.39 -10.28
C PRO A 537 15.22 0.16 -11.12
N VAL A 538 14.14 0.88 -10.78
CA VAL A 538 12.78 0.79 -11.37
C VAL A 538 12.11 -0.58 -11.23
N THR A 539 12.83 -1.67 -11.44
CA THR A 539 12.36 -3.05 -11.31
C THR A 539 11.92 -3.34 -9.88
N THR A 540 12.77 -3.05 -8.89
CA THR A 540 12.39 -3.24 -7.47
C THR A 540 11.23 -2.33 -7.09
N PHE A 541 11.15 -1.11 -7.63
CA PHE A 541 10.00 -0.24 -7.40
C PHE A 541 8.70 -0.87 -7.91
N MET A 542 8.74 -1.41 -9.14
CA MET A 542 7.59 -2.06 -9.77
C MET A 542 7.21 -3.36 -9.06
N MET A 543 8.20 -4.14 -8.63
CA MET A 543 8.04 -5.30 -7.76
C MET A 543 7.31 -4.94 -6.47
N THR A 544 7.80 -3.95 -5.72
CA THR A 544 7.20 -3.50 -4.46
C THR A 544 5.79 -2.91 -4.67
N PHE A 545 5.54 -2.24 -5.79
CA PHE A 545 4.20 -1.74 -6.12
C PHE A 545 3.19 -2.88 -6.36
N LEU A 546 3.58 -3.96 -7.04
CA LEU A 546 2.66 -5.11 -7.20
C LEU A 546 2.48 -5.88 -5.90
N ASP A 547 3.53 -6.01 -5.08
CA ASP A 547 3.38 -6.55 -3.72
C ASP A 547 2.36 -5.72 -2.93
N MET A 548 2.42 -4.39 -3.05
CA MET A 548 1.46 -3.48 -2.43
C MET A 548 0.02 -3.74 -2.89
N LEU A 549 -0.21 -3.97 -4.18
CA LEU A 549 -1.56 -4.31 -4.67
C LEU A 549 -2.04 -5.66 -4.13
N ASN A 550 -1.16 -6.66 -4.11
CA ASN A 550 -1.47 -8.01 -3.61
C ASN A 550 -1.73 -8.03 -2.10
N ALA A 551 -1.11 -7.13 -1.35
CA ALA A 551 -1.29 -6.99 0.11
C ALA A 551 -2.66 -6.43 0.51
N LEU A 552 -3.37 -5.79 -0.43
CA LEU A 552 -4.66 -5.10 -0.16
C LEU A 552 -5.88 -5.98 -0.51
N THR A 553 -5.69 -7.27 -0.75
CA THR A 553 -6.76 -8.22 -1.07
C THR A 553 -6.79 -9.38 -0.07
N PRO A 554 -7.02 -9.11 1.22
CA PRO A 554 -7.18 -10.18 2.21
C PRO A 554 -8.38 -11.07 1.89
N THR A 555 -8.31 -12.33 2.29
CA THR A 555 -9.40 -13.29 2.22
C THR A 555 -10.39 -13.03 3.36
N PRO A 556 -11.68 -12.79 3.05
CA PRO A 556 -12.71 -12.61 4.07
C PRO A 556 -12.84 -13.83 4.99
N GLY A 557 -12.89 -13.61 6.30
CA GLY A 557 -12.99 -14.64 7.34
C GLY A 557 -11.68 -15.34 7.69
N VAL A 558 -10.61 -15.12 6.92
CA VAL A 558 -9.29 -15.72 7.15
C VAL A 558 -8.33 -14.59 7.53
N PHE A 559 -8.00 -14.48 8.82
CA PHE A 559 -7.11 -13.43 9.33
C PHE A 559 -5.69 -13.96 9.36
N ALA A 560 -4.76 -13.28 8.67
CA ALA A 560 -3.35 -13.65 8.61
C ALA A 560 -2.43 -12.51 9.12
N GLU A 561 -1.12 -12.74 9.06
CA GLU A 561 -0.08 -11.79 9.49
C GLU A 561 0.85 -11.33 8.35
N GLY A 562 0.51 -11.70 7.11
CA GLY A 562 1.33 -11.41 5.92
C GLY A 562 0.95 -10.10 5.24
N GLY A 563 1.96 -9.41 4.73
CA GLY A 563 1.75 -8.19 3.94
C GLY A 563 1.08 -7.09 4.74
N HIS A 564 -0.05 -6.56 4.25
CA HIS A 564 -0.79 -5.47 4.90
C HIS A 564 -1.99 -5.98 5.71
N ASP A 565 -2.04 -7.28 6.03
CA ASP A 565 -3.06 -7.84 6.91
C ASP A 565 -2.63 -7.77 8.37
N TYR A 566 -3.38 -7.00 9.16
CA TYR A 566 -3.18 -6.83 10.60
C TYR A 566 -4.32 -7.43 11.42
N ARG A 567 -5.31 -8.04 10.77
CA ARG A 567 -6.57 -8.43 11.42
C ARG A 567 -6.32 -9.46 12.53
N LEU A 568 -5.32 -10.33 12.39
CA LEU A 568 -4.97 -11.31 13.41
C LEU A 568 -4.40 -10.67 14.69
N VAL A 569 -3.52 -9.67 14.54
CA VAL A 569 -2.80 -9.06 15.67
C VAL A 569 -3.55 -7.89 16.32
N LEU A 570 -4.47 -7.26 15.58
CA LEU A 570 -5.19 -6.07 16.03
C LEU A 570 -5.90 -6.23 17.39
N PRO A 571 -6.62 -7.34 17.67
CA PRO A 571 -7.30 -7.52 18.96
C PRO A 571 -6.35 -7.44 20.16
N GLU A 572 -5.22 -8.15 20.07
CA GLU A 572 -4.19 -8.14 21.12
C GLU A 572 -3.49 -6.77 21.19
N ALA A 573 -3.10 -6.20 20.04
CA ALA A 573 -2.43 -4.90 20.00
C ALA A 573 -3.28 -3.77 20.61
N ILE A 574 -4.60 -3.77 20.37
CA ILE A 574 -5.54 -2.81 20.97
C ILE A 574 -5.68 -3.07 22.47
N SER A 575 -5.89 -4.33 22.89
CA SER A 575 -6.02 -4.67 24.30
C SER A 575 -4.80 -4.23 25.11
N GLU A 576 -3.60 -4.50 24.61
CA GLU A 576 -2.35 -4.16 25.29
C GLU A 576 -2.04 -2.66 25.25
N THR A 577 -2.16 -2.01 24.08
CA THR A 577 -1.77 -0.60 23.91
C THR A 577 -2.79 0.34 24.53
N TRP A 578 -4.09 0.06 24.42
CA TRP A 578 -5.16 0.89 24.97
C TRP A 578 -5.53 0.49 26.40
N GLN A 579 -4.89 -0.54 26.94
CA GLN A 579 -5.09 -1.05 28.30
C GLN A 579 -6.55 -1.45 28.56
N LEU A 580 -7.12 -2.21 27.62
CA LEU A 580 -8.48 -2.74 27.65
C LEU A 580 -8.41 -4.27 27.81
N PRO A 581 -8.19 -4.77 29.04
CA PRO A 581 -7.88 -6.17 29.26
C PRO A 581 -9.11 -7.06 29.01
N ALA A 582 -8.87 -8.22 28.41
CA ALA A 582 -9.81 -9.33 28.35
C ALA A 582 -9.13 -10.61 28.82
N THR A 583 -9.92 -11.58 29.31
CA THR A 583 -9.41 -12.93 29.56
C THR A 583 -9.03 -13.61 28.24
N ALA A 584 -8.14 -14.61 28.27
CA ALA A 584 -7.78 -15.38 27.07
C ALA A 584 -9.04 -15.96 26.39
N ALA A 585 -9.95 -16.55 27.16
CA ALA A 585 -11.20 -17.11 26.64
C ALA A 585 -12.12 -16.04 26.01
N GLN A 586 -12.16 -14.82 26.54
CA GLN A 586 -12.87 -13.71 25.89
C GLN A 586 -12.20 -13.32 24.59
N MET A 587 -10.87 -13.22 24.58
CA MET A 587 -10.11 -12.85 23.38
C MET A 587 -10.25 -13.91 22.27
N ASP A 588 -10.33 -15.19 22.62
CA ASP A 588 -10.61 -16.29 21.66
C ASP A 588 -12.00 -16.12 21.02
N ARG A 589 -13.02 -15.82 21.82
CA ARG A 589 -14.38 -15.57 21.32
C ARG A 589 -14.46 -14.29 20.48
N VAL A 590 -13.78 -13.22 20.88
CA VAL A 590 -13.68 -11.98 20.09
C VAL A 590 -13.02 -12.28 18.74
N ASN A 591 -11.91 -13.00 18.73
CA ASN A 591 -11.22 -13.39 17.49
C ASN A 591 -12.10 -14.21 16.54
N LEU A 592 -12.87 -15.16 17.09
CA LEU A 592 -13.83 -15.94 16.31
C LEU A 592 -14.96 -15.06 15.75
N ALA A 593 -15.55 -14.22 16.59
CA ALA A 593 -16.63 -13.32 16.22
C ALA A 593 -16.20 -12.35 15.10
N LEU A 594 -15.01 -11.77 15.18
CA LEU A 594 -14.48 -10.85 14.16
C LEU A 594 -14.35 -11.53 12.79
N ARG A 595 -13.86 -12.77 12.73
CA ARG A 595 -13.74 -13.57 11.49
C ARG A 595 -15.12 -13.88 10.90
N GLN A 596 -16.05 -14.35 11.73
CA GLN A 596 -17.42 -14.67 11.30
C GLN A 596 -18.15 -13.43 10.77
N ARG A 597 -18.02 -12.30 11.48
CA ARG A 597 -18.63 -11.02 11.09
C ARG A 597 -18.10 -10.51 9.78
N GLU A 598 -16.79 -10.51 9.58
CA GLU A 598 -16.20 -10.06 8.32
C GLU A 598 -16.70 -10.88 7.13
N LEU A 599 -16.69 -12.21 7.27
CA LEU A 599 -17.19 -13.12 6.24
C LEU A 599 -18.67 -12.86 5.95
N ALA A 600 -19.50 -12.75 6.98
CA ALA A 600 -20.94 -12.53 6.85
C ALA A 600 -21.25 -11.20 6.14
N TRP A 601 -20.57 -10.11 6.52
CA TRP A 601 -20.76 -8.81 5.90
C TRP A 601 -20.32 -8.79 4.44
N GLU A 602 -19.23 -9.48 4.09
CA GLU A 602 -18.81 -9.60 2.69
C GLU A 602 -19.82 -10.40 1.87
N LEU A 603 -20.25 -11.57 2.36
CA LEU A 603 -21.24 -12.40 1.67
C LEU A 603 -22.58 -11.69 1.54
N TYR A 604 -23.01 -10.93 2.56
CA TYR A 604 -24.23 -10.13 2.51
C TYR A 604 -24.18 -9.08 1.41
N ARG A 605 -23.07 -8.35 1.29
CA ARG A 605 -22.88 -7.35 0.22
C ARG A 605 -22.89 -8.01 -1.16
N GLN A 606 -22.10 -9.07 -1.35
CA GLN A 606 -22.03 -9.79 -2.62
C GLN A 606 -23.39 -10.37 -3.02
N TRP A 607 -24.13 -10.94 -2.06
CA TRP A 607 -25.45 -11.51 -2.30
C TRP A 607 -26.48 -10.44 -2.69
N ALA A 608 -26.53 -9.32 -1.96
CA ALA A 608 -27.41 -8.22 -2.28
C ALA A 608 -27.07 -7.57 -3.64
N GLU A 609 -25.78 -7.48 -3.98
CA GLU A 609 -25.35 -7.03 -5.30
C GLU A 609 -25.79 -7.98 -6.41
N ALA A 610 -25.73 -9.29 -6.18
CA ALA A 610 -26.24 -10.29 -7.12
C ALA A 610 -27.76 -10.19 -7.29
N GLU A 611 -28.51 -9.89 -6.21
CA GLU A 611 -29.96 -9.68 -6.25
C GLU A 611 -30.36 -8.39 -6.94
N ALA A 612 -29.53 -7.35 -6.86
CA ALA A 612 -29.76 -6.09 -7.57
C ALA A 612 -29.55 -6.18 -9.09
N LYS A 613 -29.03 -7.31 -9.61
CA LYS A 613 -28.84 -7.52 -11.05
C LYS A 613 -30.17 -7.83 -11.76
N PRO A 614 -30.25 -7.59 -13.07
CA PRO A 614 -31.35 -8.06 -13.90
C PRO A 614 -31.63 -9.56 -13.71
N ALA A 615 -32.90 -9.96 -13.72
CA ALA A 615 -33.35 -11.32 -13.37
C ALA A 615 -32.64 -12.43 -14.18
N ASP A 616 -32.29 -12.17 -15.43
CA ASP A 616 -31.54 -13.08 -16.31
C ASP A 616 -30.10 -13.33 -15.87
N LYS A 617 -29.52 -12.45 -15.04
CA LYS A 617 -28.14 -12.54 -14.55
C LYS A 617 -28.02 -12.94 -13.08
N GLN A 618 -29.11 -12.87 -12.30
CA GLN A 618 -29.06 -13.13 -10.86
C GLN A 618 -28.53 -14.54 -10.53
N ALA A 619 -28.92 -15.55 -11.31
CA ALA A 619 -28.48 -16.93 -11.08
C ALA A 619 -26.96 -17.10 -11.27
N GLU A 620 -26.40 -16.49 -12.32
CA GLU A 620 -24.95 -16.51 -12.59
C GLU A 620 -24.18 -15.79 -11.47
N GLU A 621 -24.65 -14.62 -11.06
CA GLU A 621 -23.98 -13.82 -10.03
C GLU A 621 -24.08 -14.47 -8.65
N LYS A 622 -25.22 -15.05 -8.28
CA LYS A 622 -25.35 -15.86 -7.05
C LYS A 622 -24.43 -17.08 -7.06
N ALA A 623 -24.24 -17.73 -8.20
CA ALA A 623 -23.27 -18.82 -8.33
C ALA A 623 -21.83 -18.37 -8.06
N LYS A 624 -21.46 -17.13 -8.47
CA LYS A 624 -20.16 -16.53 -8.12
C LYS A 624 -20.04 -16.31 -6.61
N VAL A 625 -21.08 -15.82 -5.94
CA VAL A 625 -21.07 -15.64 -4.47
C VAL A 625 -20.90 -16.98 -3.76
N ILE A 626 -21.57 -18.03 -4.22
CA ILE A 626 -21.43 -19.39 -3.67
C ILE A 626 -19.99 -19.91 -3.86
N ALA A 627 -19.40 -19.72 -5.05
CA ALA A 627 -18.01 -20.10 -5.29
C ALA A 627 -17.02 -19.32 -4.41
N ASN A 628 -17.27 -18.03 -4.18
CA ASN A 628 -16.50 -17.21 -3.26
C ASN A 628 -16.63 -17.69 -1.82
N ALA A 629 -17.84 -17.98 -1.34
CA ALA A 629 -18.07 -18.53 0.00
C ALA A 629 -17.34 -19.87 0.19
N ALA A 630 -17.35 -20.72 -0.83
CA ALA A 630 -16.61 -21.98 -0.79
C ALA A 630 -15.08 -21.75 -0.76
N LYS A 631 -14.57 -20.77 -1.51
CA LYS A 631 -13.15 -20.36 -1.44
C LYS A 631 -12.80 -19.87 -0.04
N TYR A 632 -13.60 -18.99 0.54
CA TYR A 632 -13.32 -18.33 1.82
C TYR A 632 -13.39 -19.29 3.00
N THR A 633 -14.34 -20.22 2.99
CA THR A 633 -14.51 -21.21 4.06
C THR A 633 -13.64 -22.46 3.89
N GLY A 634 -13.08 -22.69 2.70
CA GLY A 634 -12.39 -23.93 2.36
C GLY A 634 -13.30 -25.16 2.30
N THR A 635 -14.63 -24.98 2.31
CA THR A 635 -15.62 -26.06 2.31
C THR A 635 -16.66 -25.85 1.22
N SER A 636 -17.37 -26.90 0.82
CA SER A 636 -18.47 -26.74 -0.14
C SER A 636 -19.65 -26.05 0.56
N VAL A 637 -20.11 -24.94 -0.02
CA VAL A 637 -21.22 -24.14 0.47
C VAL A 637 -22.30 -24.10 -0.62
N ASP A 638 -23.57 -24.22 -0.25
CA ASP A 638 -24.71 -24.01 -1.13
C ASP A 638 -25.40 -22.66 -0.82
N ALA A 639 -26.45 -22.31 -1.57
CA ALA A 639 -27.17 -21.04 -1.36
C ALA A 639 -27.71 -20.89 0.08
N ALA A 640 -28.24 -21.97 0.67
CA ALA A 640 -28.72 -21.96 2.05
C ALA A 640 -27.58 -21.82 3.06
N GLY A 641 -26.43 -22.43 2.78
CA GLY A 641 -25.19 -22.26 3.52
C GLY A 641 -24.71 -20.81 3.53
N VAL A 642 -24.74 -20.12 2.39
CA VAL A 642 -24.40 -18.68 2.32
C VAL A 642 -25.34 -17.87 3.21
N GLN A 643 -26.65 -18.13 3.16
CA GLN A 643 -27.62 -17.42 4.01
C GLN A 643 -27.39 -17.69 5.51
N ARG A 644 -27.05 -18.92 5.89
CA ARG A 644 -26.69 -19.25 7.28
C ARG A 644 -25.46 -18.51 7.75
N LEU A 645 -24.38 -18.52 6.93
CA LEU A 645 -23.15 -17.78 7.24
C LEU A 645 -23.43 -16.28 7.45
N ILE A 646 -24.29 -15.69 6.61
CA ILE A 646 -24.74 -14.31 6.77
C ILE A 646 -25.51 -14.16 8.09
N SER A 647 -26.54 -14.96 8.36
CA SER A 647 -27.40 -14.77 9.52
C SER A 647 -26.65 -14.98 10.85
N GLU A 648 -25.80 -16.02 10.92
CA GLU A 648 -25.03 -16.36 12.12
C GLU A 648 -23.91 -15.35 12.37
N GLY A 649 -23.20 -14.93 11.31
CA GLY A 649 -22.08 -14.00 11.47
C GLY A 649 -22.50 -12.55 11.65
N MET A 650 -23.69 -12.12 11.22
CA MET A 650 -24.16 -10.74 11.45
C MET A 650 -24.40 -10.43 12.93
N GLN A 651 -24.73 -11.44 13.73
CA GLN A 651 -24.98 -11.36 15.18
C GLN A 651 -24.36 -12.60 15.85
N PRO A 652 -23.01 -12.65 15.96
CA PRO A 652 -22.34 -13.86 16.43
C PRO A 652 -22.72 -14.17 17.87
N THR A 653 -23.08 -15.43 18.11
CA THR A 653 -23.28 -16.00 19.45
C THR A 653 -22.21 -17.08 19.67
N PRO A 654 -21.66 -17.23 20.89
CA PRO A 654 -20.77 -18.35 21.17
C PRO A 654 -21.53 -19.67 20.98
N ALA A 655 -20.90 -20.62 20.28
CA ALA A 655 -21.39 -21.99 20.16
C ALA A 655 -21.27 -22.76 21.48
#